data_AF-A0A0R1KCC4-F1
#
_entry.id   AF-A0A0R1KCC4-F1
#
_cell.length_a   1.000
_cell.length_b   1.000
_cell.length_c   1.000
_cell.angle_alpha   90.00
_cell.angle_beta   90.00
_cell.angle_gamma   90.00
#
_symmetry.space_group_name_H-M   'P 1'
#
loop_
_entity.id
_entity.type
_entity.pdbx_description
1 polymer ?
#
loop_
_entity_poly.entity_id
_entity_poly.type
_entity_poly.pdbx_seq_one_letter_code
_entity_poly.pdbx_strand_id
1 'polypeptide(L)'
;MKKSLVLTIILFSSMTLGSVVITPGTVQAIADVEEQSTENQKISKNIIYKTENQRIVETEKGETSIITGKLGDNVKYSNLIPPAGYDISDKNGELQLTDKSDQVIYVKPQYKKNFVVKFVDRDTNEELKKINIKGYVGSVLHISSDVLPTGYDFLDFYQEVIVSGRNNEETVLLRKDPRNNSDVQGNTIRFIGDNGEVVNQFFITGKENDVFHMEQANIGNDYAFDDDQNMEVFMKKDKSVITINVRKIVFTNKITFKDKNGKVINTFEYKGRKNSLININEVELNGYNGIPKSIRVVGMDNYEHIFKINGIRIKNIVQFYDSFNATGEIFKSFEYFGNVGDEVNVPLEKVPVGYSLNSQKTLVDSSGVSYVSLSKIVDYSLEFVDYKGIVIDKKYCKGLEGEMKDIIPPRGYILTSDKSRITIDSRVPHHIFFVVPNKQGAIPDKTNLTTNITFTDKDTKKQISKTQVSGKEGTSQKVTIPAGYKLANGSSNIVKMEKNTGSVTIQLVKVNGSITVTKPGSNNNHSGSHSSTSGRVESYSTSISTHLSGYTPLYNIQGKEVRNRALMANTNWHADKKMTLKGKVYYRVATSEWVSADNVYEYTSNKTVINTVKGSYKRLYNSKGKLNTNRALASNTSWATDKVAMINGVKMYRVATDEWVAASDIQ
;
A
#
# COMPACT_ATOMS: atom_id res chain seq x y z
N MET A 1 27.89 30.51 46.12
CA MET A 1 29.01 30.38 45.17
C MET A 1 28.45 29.91 43.82
N LYS A 2 28.74 30.68 42.76
CA LYS A 2 28.70 30.44 41.29
C LYS A 2 27.71 29.37 40.77
N LYS A 3 26.54 29.71 40.22
CA LYS A 3 26.23 30.28 38.87
C LYS A 3 26.89 29.55 37.69
N SER A 4 26.10 28.97 36.79
CA SER A 4 25.98 29.46 35.40
C SER A 4 24.87 28.76 34.61
N LEU A 5 23.79 29.50 34.37
CA LEU A 5 22.83 29.30 33.29
C LEU A 5 23.40 30.09 32.11
N VAL A 6 23.80 29.43 31.02
CA VAL A 6 24.28 30.12 29.81
C VAL A 6 23.20 30.04 28.73
N LEU A 7 22.52 31.18 28.58
CA LEU A 7 21.80 31.61 27.41
C LEU A 7 22.79 32.41 26.54
N THR A 8 22.96 32.02 25.27
CA THR A 8 23.70 32.78 24.24
C THR A 8 22.89 32.64 22.95
N ILE A 9 21.93 33.51 22.63
CA ILE A 9 22.03 34.81 21.93
C ILE A 9 23.06 34.81 20.79
N ILE A 10 22.57 34.83 19.55
CA ILE A 10 23.20 35.62 18.48
C ILE A 10 22.12 36.53 17.91
N LEU A 11 22.36 37.84 18.05
CA LEU A 11 21.57 38.96 17.57
C LEU A 11 22.58 39.89 16.88
N PHE A 12 22.48 40.07 15.56
CA PHE A 12 23.00 41.17 14.72
C PHE A 12 22.50 40.86 13.31
N SER A 13 21.93 41.74 12.49
CA SER A 13 21.51 43.14 12.59
C SER A 13 20.73 43.44 11.31
N SER A 14 19.70 44.26 11.39
CA SER A 14 19.08 44.92 10.25
C SER A 14 20.10 45.79 9.50
N MET A 15 20.24 45.59 8.19
CA MET A 15 20.72 46.62 7.28
C MET A 15 19.82 46.70 6.05
N THR A 16 19.52 47.94 5.73
CA THR A 16 18.64 48.48 4.69
C THR A 16 19.15 48.23 3.28
N LEU A 17 18.20 48.34 2.32
CA LEU A 17 18.41 48.30 0.88
C LEU A 17 19.64 49.09 0.41
N GLY A 18 20.48 48.43 -0.38
CA GLY A 18 21.35 49.05 -1.37
C GLY A 18 21.19 48.27 -2.67
N SER A 19 20.62 48.91 -3.68
CA SER A 19 20.46 48.36 -5.02
C SER A 19 21.83 48.03 -5.62
N VAL A 20 22.14 46.74 -5.81
CA VAL A 20 23.30 46.32 -6.61
C VAL A 20 22.77 45.66 -7.88
N VAL A 21 23.02 46.33 -9.00
CA VAL A 21 22.86 45.79 -10.35
C VAL A 21 23.93 44.70 -10.52
N ILE A 22 23.53 43.44 -10.54
CA ILE A 22 24.45 42.32 -10.81
C ILE A 22 24.41 42.04 -12.31
N THR A 23 25.52 42.30 -12.98
CA THR A 23 25.77 41.96 -14.38
C THR A 23 25.97 40.44 -14.55
N PRO A 24 25.86 39.88 -15.78
CA PRO A 24 25.77 38.43 -16.03
C PRO A 24 27.05 37.60 -15.79
N GLY A 25 27.95 38.03 -14.91
CA GLY A 25 29.24 37.37 -14.64
C GLY A 25 29.33 36.61 -13.31
N THR A 26 28.38 36.78 -12.39
CA THR A 26 28.51 36.23 -11.01
C THR A 26 27.65 35.00 -10.73
N VAL A 27 26.79 34.57 -11.67
CA VAL A 27 25.91 33.40 -11.49
C VAL A 27 26.65 32.07 -11.62
N GLN A 28 27.84 32.05 -12.22
CA GLN A 28 28.68 30.86 -12.31
C GLN A 28 29.14 30.37 -10.93
N ALA A 29 29.32 31.27 -9.96
CA ALA A 29 29.78 30.91 -8.61
C ALA A 29 28.65 30.50 -7.64
N ILE A 30 27.37 30.71 -8.01
CA ILE A 30 26.22 30.27 -7.20
C ILE A 30 25.65 28.96 -7.76
N ALA A 31 25.80 28.71 -9.07
CA ALA A 31 25.48 27.43 -9.70
C ALA A 31 26.38 26.28 -9.19
N ASP A 32 27.66 26.55 -8.92
CA ASP A 32 28.57 25.55 -8.35
C ASP A 32 28.33 25.27 -6.86
N VAL A 33 27.54 26.08 -6.17
CA VAL A 33 27.24 25.89 -4.72
C VAL A 33 25.88 25.22 -4.48
N GLU A 34 24.92 25.32 -5.40
CA GLU A 34 23.61 24.66 -5.21
C GLU A 34 23.46 23.29 -5.90
N GLU A 35 24.30 22.97 -6.89
CA GLU A 35 24.41 21.61 -7.46
C GLU A 35 25.10 20.62 -6.48
N GLN A 36 25.65 21.12 -5.37
CA GLN A 36 26.13 20.33 -4.23
C GLN A 36 25.08 20.13 -3.10
N SER A 37 23.85 20.62 -3.22
CA SER A 37 22.91 20.66 -2.07
C SER A 37 21.90 19.50 -1.98
N THR A 38 21.64 18.74 -3.05
CA THR A 38 20.76 17.55 -3.00
C THR A 38 21.52 16.24 -2.80
N GLU A 39 22.78 16.17 -3.20
CA GLU A 39 23.69 15.06 -2.88
C GLU A 39 24.19 15.11 -1.41
N ASN A 40 23.73 16.11 -0.66
CA ASN A 40 24.05 16.31 0.76
C ASN A 40 22.82 16.24 1.68
N GLN A 41 21.63 15.89 1.16
CA GLN A 41 20.43 15.80 2.00
C GLN A 41 20.55 14.59 2.95
N LYS A 42 20.99 14.85 4.18
CA LYS A 42 21.12 13.86 5.25
C LYS A 42 19.72 13.37 5.65
N ILE A 43 19.43 12.11 5.36
CA ILE A 43 18.22 11.42 5.81
C ILE A 43 18.55 10.53 7.00
N SER A 44 17.56 10.33 7.88
CA SER A 44 17.63 9.43 9.03
C SER A 44 16.52 8.38 8.89
N LYS A 45 16.86 7.09 9.00
CA LYS A 45 15.91 5.99 8.79
C LYS A 45 16.01 4.98 9.92
N ASN A 46 14.86 4.50 10.38
CA ASN A 46 14.78 3.43 11.37
C ASN A 46 15.10 2.08 10.71
N ILE A 47 15.91 1.27 11.39
CA ILE A 47 16.11 -0.14 11.06
C ILE A 47 15.17 -1.00 11.88
N ILE A 48 14.48 -1.93 11.22
CA ILE A 48 13.73 -3.02 11.86
C ILE A 48 14.57 -4.29 11.71
N TYR A 49 15.05 -4.84 12.81
CA TYR A 49 15.74 -6.13 12.79
C TYR A 49 14.76 -7.29 12.88
N LYS A 50 14.92 -8.27 12.01
CA LYS A 50 14.11 -9.50 12.01
C LYS A 50 14.99 -10.74 12.00
N THR A 51 14.53 -11.81 12.62
CA THR A 51 15.11 -13.15 12.44
C THR A 51 14.63 -13.77 11.12
N GLU A 52 15.28 -14.85 10.65
CA GLU A 52 14.91 -15.54 9.41
C GLU A 52 13.45 -16.05 9.40
N ASN A 53 12.89 -16.39 10.57
CA ASN A 53 11.47 -16.73 10.75
C ASN A 53 10.54 -15.51 10.92
N GLN A 54 10.95 -14.33 10.47
CA GLN A 54 10.17 -13.08 10.45
C GLN A 54 9.81 -12.49 11.83
N ARG A 55 10.37 -12.97 12.93
CA ARG A 55 10.15 -12.38 14.27
C ARG A 55 10.91 -11.05 14.37
N ILE A 56 10.23 -10.00 14.80
CA ILE A 56 10.87 -8.72 15.12
C ILE A 56 11.73 -8.91 16.37
N VAL A 57 12.98 -8.45 16.32
CA VAL A 57 13.88 -8.40 17.49
C VAL A 57 13.73 -7.00 18.10
N GLU A 58 13.06 -6.92 19.24
CA GLU A 58 12.86 -5.64 19.93
C GLU A 58 14.20 -5.08 20.45
N THR A 59 14.43 -3.79 20.22
CA THR A 59 15.43 -3.01 20.95
C THR A 59 14.78 -2.49 22.23
N GLU A 60 15.36 -2.73 23.41
CA GLU A 60 14.75 -2.26 24.66
C GLU A 60 14.74 -0.72 24.74
N LYS A 61 13.60 -0.16 25.17
CA LYS A 61 13.35 1.24 25.59
C LYS A 61 14.11 2.31 24.79
N GLY A 62 13.65 2.55 23.56
CA GLY A 62 13.90 3.83 22.87
C GLY A 62 15.21 3.90 22.08
N GLU A 63 16.00 2.83 22.02
CA GLU A 63 17.12 2.74 21.08
C GLU A 63 16.60 2.33 19.70
N THR A 64 16.15 3.29 18.91
CA THR A 64 15.99 3.07 17.46
C THR A 64 17.37 3.04 16.83
N SER A 65 17.74 1.94 16.17
CA SER A 65 18.92 1.95 15.29
C SER A 65 18.59 2.82 14.09
N ILE A 66 19.08 4.06 14.14
CA ILE A 66 18.90 5.05 13.07
C ILE A 66 20.13 5.01 12.18
N ILE A 67 19.93 4.78 10.89
CA ILE A 67 20.96 5.02 9.88
C ILE A 67 20.81 6.46 9.41
N THR A 68 21.90 7.21 9.48
CA THR A 68 21.98 8.55 8.88
C THR A 68 22.95 8.55 7.72
N GLY A 69 22.53 9.07 6.58
CA GLY A 69 23.36 9.20 5.39
C GLY A 69 22.65 10.05 4.34
N LYS A 70 23.26 10.25 3.19
CA LYS A 70 22.65 10.99 2.09
C LYS A 70 21.69 10.08 1.32
N LEU A 71 20.69 10.67 0.68
CA LEU A 71 19.81 9.95 -0.22
C LEU A 71 20.64 9.32 -1.36
N GLY A 72 20.53 8.00 -1.52
CA GLY A 72 21.30 7.23 -2.51
C GLY A 72 22.58 6.57 -1.97
N ASP A 73 23.04 6.90 -0.75
CA ASP A 73 24.22 6.27 -0.15
C ASP A 73 24.01 4.77 0.06
N ASN A 74 25.05 3.99 -0.23
CA ASN A 74 25.11 2.57 0.15
C ASN A 74 25.74 2.43 1.53
N VAL A 75 24.97 1.90 2.47
CA VAL A 75 25.44 1.57 3.82
C VAL A 75 25.74 0.09 3.88
N LYS A 76 27.02 -0.25 4.03
CA LYS A 76 27.47 -1.62 4.24
C LYS A 76 26.91 -2.16 5.55
N TYR A 77 26.40 -3.39 5.52
CA TYR A 77 25.84 -4.03 6.70
C TYR A 77 26.90 -4.22 7.78
N SER A 78 28.17 -4.36 7.41
CA SER A 78 29.32 -4.37 8.33
C SER A 78 29.42 -3.14 9.25
N ASN A 79 28.81 -2.01 8.86
CA ASN A 79 28.87 -0.75 9.61
C ASN A 79 27.68 -0.59 10.57
N LEU A 80 26.76 -1.54 10.57
CA LEU A 80 25.57 -1.51 11.41
C LEU A 80 25.84 -2.24 12.72
N ILE A 81 25.26 -1.71 13.79
CA ILE A 81 25.34 -2.32 15.13
C ILE A 81 24.04 -3.11 15.33
N PRO A 82 24.06 -4.46 15.24
CA PRO A 82 22.88 -5.26 15.52
C PRO A 82 22.50 -5.19 17.01
N PRO A 83 21.25 -5.57 17.36
CA PRO A 83 20.85 -5.72 18.76
C PRO A 83 21.80 -6.67 19.50
N ALA A 84 22.03 -6.40 20.79
CA ALA A 84 22.94 -7.18 21.61
C ALA A 84 22.62 -8.69 21.53
N GLY A 85 23.64 -9.51 21.28
CA GLY A 85 23.48 -10.96 21.15
C GLY A 85 22.96 -11.43 19.78
N TYR A 86 22.95 -10.57 18.76
CA TYR A 86 22.60 -10.93 17.38
C TYR A 86 23.72 -10.51 16.42
N ASP A 87 23.93 -11.30 15.37
CA ASP A 87 24.80 -10.98 14.24
C ASP A 87 23.96 -10.67 12.99
N ILE A 88 24.43 -9.78 12.12
CA ILE A 88 23.76 -9.55 10.82
C ILE A 88 23.96 -10.79 9.93
N SER A 89 22.87 -11.28 9.34
CA SER A 89 22.84 -12.52 8.54
C SER A 89 23.72 -12.43 7.29
N ASP A 90 23.73 -11.27 6.62
CA ASP A 90 24.53 -11.00 5.44
C ASP A 90 25.55 -9.88 5.71
N LYS A 91 26.75 -10.24 6.17
CA LYS A 91 27.78 -9.24 6.53
C LYS A 91 28.33 -8.46 5.33
N ASN A 92 28.13 -8.95 4.12
CA ASN A 92 28.63 -8.33 2.88
C ASN A 92 27.55 -7.53 2.15
N GLY A 93 26.30 -7.54 2.65
CA GLY A 93 25.20 -6.80 2.08
C GLY A 93 25.39 -5.29 2.17
N GLU A 94 24.72 -4.58 1.27
CA GLU A 94 24.65 -3.12 1.27
C GLU A 94 23.19 -2.68 1.18
N LEU A 95 22.84 -1.64 1.94
CA LEU A 95 21.53 -1.00 1.90
C LEU A 95 21.68 0.35 1.20
N GLN A 96 20.94 0.55 0.11
CA GLN A 96 20.81 1.87 -0.48
C GLN A 96 19.77 2.69 0.28
N LEU A 97 20.15 3.88 0.74
CA LEU A 97 19.27 4.82 1.43
C LEU A 97 18.26 5.44 0.46
N THR A 98 16.97 5.08 0.59
CA THR A 98 15.87 5.59 -0.24
C THR A 98 14.82 6.34 0.59
N ASP A 99 13.92 7.07 -0.09
CA ASP A 99 12.86 7.86 0.55
C ASP A 99 11.65 7.03 1.04
N LYS A 100 11.56 5.73 0.66
CA LYS A 100 10.48 4.79 1.04
C LYS A 100 10.57 4.31 2.51
N SER A 101 9.56 3.55 2.95
CA SER A 101 9.27 3.09 4.33
C SER A 101 10.41 2.31 5.02
N ASP A 102 10.27 2.04 6.33
CA ASP A 102 11.26 1.44 7.24
C ASP A 102 12.06 0.26 6.66
N GLN A 103 13.36 0.23 6.95
CA GLN A 103 14.31 -0.71 6.34
C GLN A 103 14.45 -1.97 7.21
N VAL A 104 14.25 -3.15 6.62
CA VAL A 104 14.29 -4.44 7.34
C VAL A 104 15.64 -5.11 7.15
N ILE A 105 16.30 -5.50 8.24
CA ILE A 105 17.58 -6.21 8.22
C ILE A 105 17.46 -7.55 8.94
N TYR A 106 17.95 -8.61 8.31
CA TYR A 106 17.91 -9.94 8.89
C TYR A 106 19.12 -10.19 9.80
N VAL A 107 18.85 -10.77 10.97
CA VAL A 107 19.86 -11.11 11.98
C VAL A 107 19.75 -12.56 12.45
N LYS A 108 20.87 -13.11 12.90
CA LYS A 108 21.01 -14.45 13.50
C LYS A 108 21.34 -14.31 14.98
N PRO A 109 20.70 -15.08 15.88
CA PRO A 109 21.05 -15.07 17.29
C PRO A 109 22.46 -15.64 17.49
N GLN A 110 23.24 -14.99 18.35
CA GLN A 110 24.53 -15.50 18.78
C GLN A 110 24.32 -16.68 19.76
N TYR A 111 25.21 -17.67 19.69
CA TYR A 111 25.21 -18.80 20.60
C TYR A 111 26.08 -18.49 21.82
N LYS A 112 25.47 -18.43 23.00
CA LYS A 112 26.21 -18.26 24.26
C LYS A 112 26.59 -19.62 24.83
N LYS A 113 27.90 -19.85 24.97
CA LYS A 113 28.46 -21.09 25.54
C LYS A 113 28.48 -21.11 27.08
N ASN A 114 28.48 -19.94 27.71
CA ASN A 114 28.64 -19.77 29.16
C ASN A 114 27.64 -18.73 29.68
N PHE A 115 26.34 -18.95 29.49
CA PHE A 115 25.32 -18.09 30.08
C PHE A 115 25.07 -18.53 31.52
N VAL A 116 25.20 -17.62 32.48
CA VAL A 116 25.10 -17.95 33.90
C VAL A 116 23.65 -17.85 34.34
N VAL A 117 23.14 -18.87 35.02
CA VAL A 117 21.90 -18.76 35.80
C VAL A 117 22.27 -18.76 37.26
N LYS A 118 21.92 -17.68 37.95
CA LYS A 118 22.14 -17.49 39.38
C LYS A 118 20.85 -17.77 40.13
N PHE A 119 20.87 -18.78 40.98
CA PHE A 119 19.77 -19.10 41.89
C PHE A 119 19.92 -18.31 43.18
N VAL A 120 18.85 -17.64 43.58
CA VAL A 120 18.81 -16.77 44.77
C VAL A 120 17.61 -17.16 45.62
N ASP A 121 17.81 -17.24 46.92
CA ASP A 121 16.72 -17.43 47.88
C ASP A 121 15.83 -16.17 47.86
N ARG A 122 14.53 -16.36 47.63
CA ARG A 122 13.58 -15.25 47.48
C ARG A 122 13.42 -14.42 48.76
N ASP A 123 13.48 -15.05 49.93
CA ASP A 123 13.13 -14.40 51.20
C ASP A 123 14.34 -13.70 51.83
N THR A 124 15.54 -14.25 51.65
CA THR A 124 16.80 -13.73 52.21
C THR A 124 17.65 -12.99 51.18
N ASN A 125 17.37 -13.19 49.88
CA ASN A 125 18.16 -12.69 48.76
C ASN A 125 19.61 -13.22 48.72
N GLU A 126 19.89 -14.33 49.42
CA GLU A 126 21.19 -14.99 49.42
C GLU A 126 21.42 -15.77 48.11
N GLU A 127 22.64 -15.67 47.57
CA GLU A 127 23.05 -16.48 46.42
C GLU A 127 23.21 -17.95 46.83
N LEU A 128 22.44 -18.83 46.21
CA LEU A 128 22.42 -20.25 46.55
C LEU A 128 23.37 -21.08 45.68
N LYS A 129 23.34 -20.84 44.36
CA LYS A 129 24.12 -21.61 43.38
C LYS A 129 24.14 -20.89 42.03
N LYS A 130 25.21 -21.11 41.26
CA LYS A 130 25.30 -20.72 39.84
C LYS A 130 25.48 -21.94 38.96
N ILE A 131 24.86 -21.90 37.79
CA ILE A 131 25.07 -22.89 36.73
C ILE A 131 25.38 -22.19 35.42
N ASN A 132 26.11 -22.87 34.54
CA ASN A 132 26.34 -22.42 33.18
C ASN A 132 25.43 -23.20 32.24
N ILE A 133 24.65 -22.49 31.44
CA ILE A 133 23.82 -23.06 30.39
C ILE A 133 24.27 -22.55 29.03
N LYS A 134 23.88 -23.29 28.00
CA LYS A 134 24.19 -23.00 26.60
C LYS A 134 22.90 -22.77 25.84
N GLY A 135 22.88 -21.79 24.95
CA GLY A 135 21.71 -21.52 24.13
C GLY A 135 21.90 -20.34 23.19
N TYR A 136 20.99 -20.24 22.23
CA TYR A 136 20.90 -19.07 21.36
C TYR A 136 20.17 -17.94 22.07
N VAL A 137 20.65 -16.70 21.89
CA VAL A 137 20.00 -15.51 22.43
C VAL A 137 18.53 -15.45 21.99
N GLY A 138 17.65 -15.16 22.96
CA GLY A 138 16.20 -15.13 22.78
C GLY A 138 15.48 -16.49 22.87
N SER A 139 16.21 -17.59 23.08
CA SER A 139 15.61 -18.89 23.36
C SER A 139 15.07 -18.94 24.79
N VAL A 140 13.88 -19.51 24.95
CA VAL A 140 13.32 -19.87 26.26
C VAL A 140 13.88 -21.24 26.64
N LEU A 141 14.61 -21.32 27.73
CA LEU A 141 15.21 -22.55 28.24
C LEU A 141 14.48 -22.98 29.51
N HIS A 142 14.00 -24.21 29.52
CA HIS A 142 13.39 -24.80 30.69
C HIS A 142 14.48 -25.34 31.62
N ILE A 143 14.55 -24.82 32.85
CA ILE A 143 15.51 -25.23 33.86
C ILE A 143 14.92 -26.41 34.62
N SER A 144 15.58 -27.56 34.50
CA SER A 144 15.16 -28.78 35.19
C SER A 144 15.33 -28.65 36.71
N SER A 145 14.48 -29.34 37.48
CA SER A 145 14.51 -29.29 38.95
C SER A 145 15.77 -29.94 39.55
N ASP A 146 16.46 -30.80 38.81
CA ASP A 146 17.70 -31.49 39.25
C ASP A 146 18.89 -30.56 39.46
N VAL A 147 18.91 -29.40 38.81
CA VAL A 147 19.99 -28.43 38.97
C VAL A 147 19.79 -27.50 40.17
N LEU A 148 18.62 -27.56 40.83
CA LEU A 148 18.32 -26.72 41.99
C LEU A 148 19.20 -27.07 43.21
N PRO A 149 19.48 -26.09 44.09
CA PRO A 149 20.03 -26.36 45.41
C PRO A 149 19.11 -27.30 46.22
N THR A 150 19.68 -28.22 47.00
CA THR A 150 18.90 -29.15 47.83
C THR A 150 17.99 -28.41 48.81
N GLY A 151 16.72 -28.79 48.86
CA GLY A 151 15.71 -28.19 49.75
C GLY A 151 15.07 -26.91 49.21
N TYR A 152 15.25 -26.61 47.92
CA TYR A 152 14.65 -25.46 47.23
C TYR A 152 13.80 -25.91 46.04
N ASP A 153 12.74 -25.16 45.77
CA ASP A 153 11.83 -25.35 44.64
C ASP A 153 11.64 -24.02 43.89
N PHE A 154 11.20 -24.10 42.64
CA PHE A 154 10.84 -22.90 41.88
C PHE A 154 9.64 -22.20 42.54
N LEU A 155 9.58 -20.88 42.37
CA LEU A 155 8.33 -20.15 42.55
C LEU A 155 7.37 -20.58 41.44
N ASP A 156 6.09 -20.80 41.78
CA ASP A 156 5.11 -21.34 40.84
C ASP A 156 5.19 -20.62 39.48
N PHE A 157 5.37 -21.39 38.39
CA PHE A 157 5.51 -20.95 36.99
C PHE A 157 6.86 -20.31 36.54
N TYR A 158 7.92 -20.33 37.35
CA TYR A 158 9.25 -19.74 37.00
C TYR A 158 10.33 -20.74 36.57
N GLN A 159 10.00 -21.74 35.76
CA GLN A 159 10.96 -22.74 35.28
C GLN A 159 11.67 -22.32 33.97
N GLU A 160 11.37 -21.14 33.44
CA GLU A 160 11.86 -20.69 32.14
C GLU A 160 12.85 -19.53 32.28
N VAL A 161 14.00 -19.65 31.60
CA VAL A 161 15.03 -18.63 31.49
C VAL A 161 15.20 -18.24 30.03
N ILE A 162 15.12 -16.94 29.74
CA ILE A 162 15.41 -16.41 28.41
C ILE A 162 16.90 -16.09 28.32
N VAL A 163 17.59 -16.63 27.31
CA VAL A 163 19.02 -16.30 27.09
C VAL A 163 19.13 -14.84 26.63
N SER A 164 19.53 -13.97 27.55
CA SER A 164 19.69 -12.54 27.26
C SER A 164 20.90 -12.27 26.36
N GLY A 165 20.72 -11.35 25.42
CA GLY A 165 21.80 -10.85 24.57
C GLY A 165 22.74 -9.90 25.29
N ARG A 166 22.19 -9.05 26.18
CA ARG A 166 22.94 -8.00 26.92
C ARG A 166 23.64 -8.55 28.15
N ASN A 167 22.91 -9.28 28.97
CA ASN A 167 23.44 -9.85 30.20
C ASN A 167 24.07 -11.20 29.91
N ASN A 168 25.11 -11.55 30.66
CA ASN A 168 25.68 -12.90 30.66
C ASN A 168 25.23 -13.72 31.86
N GLU A 169 24.36 -13.15 32.70
CA GLU A 169 23.80 -13.76 33.89
C GLU A 169 22.30 -13.42 33.99
N GLU A 170 21.47 -14.41 34.33
CA GLU A 170 20.06 -14.23 34.69
C GLU A 170 19.82 -14.72 36.12
N THR A 171 18.95 -14.04 36.87
CA THR A 171 18.64 -14.42 38.26
C THR A 171 17.31 -15.14 38.33
N VAL A 172 17.30 -16.34 38.90
CA VAL A 172 16.10 -17.13 39.17
C VAL A 172 15.89 -17.19 40.69
N LEU A 173 14.71 -16.75 41.12
CA LEU A 173 14.32 -16.76 42.52
C LEU A 173 13.72 -18.11 42.89
N LEU A 174 14.22 -18.69 43.98
CA LEU A 174 13.76 -19.97 44.52
C LEU A 174 13.11 -19.77 45.89
N ARG A 175 12.19 -20.65 46.25
CA ARG A 175 11.65 -20.75 47.62
C ARG A 175 12.19 -22.00 48.29
N LYS A 176 12.38 -21.95 49.61
CA LYS A 176 12.69 -23.15 50.39
C LYS A 176 11.49 -24.10 50.34
N ASP A 177 11.69 -25.36 49.99
CA ASP A 177 10.61 -26.32 49.82
C ASP A 177 9.97 -26.62 51.20
N PRO A 178 8.68 -26.28 51.42
CA PRO A 178 7.99 -26.59 52.67
C PRO A 178 7.79 -28.10 52.90
N ARG A 179 8.09 -28.95 51.91
CA ARG A 179 7.91 -30.41 51.94
C ARG A 179 9.20 -31.19 52.23
N ASN A 180 10.22 -30.58 52.85
CA ASN A 180 11.48 -31.24 53.22
C ASN A 180 11.26 -32.33 54.29
N ASN A 181 10.61 -33.42 53.88
CA ASN A 181 10.39 -34.68 54.56
C ASN A 181 11.29 -35.70 53.87
N SER A 182 12.04 -36.46 54.65
CA SER A 182 13.15 -37.35 54.26
C SER A 182 12.83 -38.49 53.27
N ASP A 183 11.60 -38.54 52.74
CA ASP A 183 11.04 -39.67 51.99
C ASP A 183 10.93 -39.43 50.48
N VAL A 184 11.18 -38.21 49.99
CA VAL A 184 11.17 -37.91 48.55
C VAL A 184 12.52 -38.28 47.95
N GLN A 185 12.53 -39.32 47.12
CA GLN A 185 13.70 -39.78 46.37
C GLN A 185 13.65 -39.25 44.95
N GLY A 186 14.80 -39.19 44.29
CA GLY A 186 14.91 -38.71 42.92
C GLY A 186 15.62 -39.71 42.02
N ASN A 187 15.00 -40.05 40.90
CA ASN A 187 15.57 -40.93 39.88
C ASN A 187 15.82 -40.14 38.58
N THR A 188 16.83 -40.56 37.82
CA THR A 188 17.03 -40.06 36.46
C THR A 188 16.43 -41.04 35.47
N ILE A 189 15.50 -40.60 34.64
CA ILE A 189 15.06 -41.35 33.47
C ILE A 189 15.98 -41.02 32.31
N ARG A 190 16.52 -42.05 31.65
CA ARG A 190 17.42 -41.90 30.51
C ARG A 190 16.91 -42.75 29.34
N PHE A 191 16.63 -42.08 28.22
CA PHE A 191 16.25 -42.72 26.98
C PHE A 191 17.48 -42.97 26.11
N ILE A 192 17.67 -44.22 25.71
CA ILE A 192 18.81 -44.65 24.90
C ILE A 192 18.30 -45.13 23.54
N GLY A 193 18.88 -44.58 22.48
CA GLY A 193 18.57 -44.93 21.10
C GLY A 193 19.21 -46.26 20.67
N ASP A 194 18.83 -46.75 19.49
CA ASP A 194 19.30 -48.03 18.93
C ASP A 194 20.83 -48.10 18.78
N ASN A 195 21.52 -46.97 18.62
CA ASN A 195 22.97 -46.90 18.52
C ASN A 195 23.66 -46.49 19.83
N GLY A 196 22.96 -46.61 20.96
CA GLY A 196 23.49 -46.35 22.31
C GLY A 196 23.61 -44.86 22.65
N GLU A 197 23.11 -43.98 21.81
CA GLU A 197 23.07 -42.54 22.07
C GLU A 197 22.04 -42.19 23.14
N VAL A 198 22.34 -41.20 23.97
CA VAL A 198 21.33 -40.66 24.89
C VAL A 198 20.40 -39.75 24.10
N VAL A 199 19.16 -40.21 23.89
CA VAL A 199 18.12 -39.48 23.13
C VAL A 199 17.55 -38.35 23.97
N ASN A 200 17.20 -38.65 25.22
CA ASN A 200 16.78 -37.65 26.20
C ASN A 200 17.05 -38.15 27.62
N GLN A 201 17.15 -37.25 28.59
CA GLN A 201 17.20 -37.61 30.01
C GLN A 201 16.60 -36.50 30.86
N PHE A 202 15.90 -36.87 31.93
CA PHE A 202 15.38 -35.92 32.90
C PHE A 202 15.24 -36.56 34.28
N PHE A 203 15.01 -35.73 35.28
CA PHE A 203 14.90 -36.13 36.67
C PHE A 203 13.43 -36.13 37.10
N ILE A 204 13.06 -37.16 37.85
CA ILE A 204 11.75 -37.28 38.47
C ILE A 204 11.90 -37.39 39.98
N THR A 205 10.93 -36.86 40.72
CA THR A 205 10.89 -36.90 42.19
C THR A 205 9.57 -37.48 42.66
N GLY A 206 9.60 -38.24 43.73
CA GLY A 206 8.44 -38.98 44.24
C GLY A 206 8.82 -39.89 45.40
N LYS A 207 7.83 -40.56 45.97
CA LYS A 207 8.03 -41.61 46.98
C LYS A 207 8.36 -42.93 46.31
N GLU A 208 8.97 -43.84 47.06
CA GLU A 208 9.25 -45.21 46.60
C GLU A 208 7.95 -45.88 46.09
N ASN A 209 8.00 -46.45 44.89
CA ASN A 209 6.88 -47.05 44.15
C ASN A 209 5.83 -46.10 43.55
N ASP A 210 6.00 -44.77 43.62
CA ASP A 210 5.18 -43.87 42.82
C ASP A 210 5.36 -44.19 41.32
N VAL A 211 4.27 -44.10 40.56
CA VAL A 211 4.27 -44.38 39.12
C VAL A 211 4.45 -43.10 38.34
N PHE A 212 5.49 -43.04 37.53
CA PHE A 212 5.66 -42.01 36.51
C PHE A 212 5.16 -42.54 35.17
N HIS A 213 4.13 -41.89 34.64
CA HIS A 213 3.62 -42.17 33.29
C HIS A 213 4.43 -41.38 32.27
N MET A 214 5.01 -42.10 31.31
CA MET A 214 5.79 -41.53 30.22
C MET A 214 4.88 -41.16 29.05
N GLU A 215 5.18 -40.03 28.44
CA GLU A 215 4.50 -39.51 27.26
C GLU A 215 5.47 -39.41 26.08
N GLN A 216 4.93 -39.34 24.86
CA GLN A 216 5.71 -39.18 23.64
C GLN A 216 6.60 -37.92 23.67
N ALA A 217 6.16 -36.85 24.35
CA ALA A 217 6.94 -35.64 24.53
C ALA A 217 8.25 -35.85 25.32
N ASN A 218 8.32 -36.89 26.16
CA ASN A 218 9.49 -37.20 26.96
C ASN A 218 10.68 -37.73 26.15
N ILE A 219 10.47 -38.24 24.93
CA ILE A 219 11.52 -38.87 24.10
C ILE A 219 11.79 -38.11 22.79
N GLY A 220 10.91 -37.17 22.42
CA GLY A 220 11.00 -36.38 21.20
C GLY A 220 10.28 -37.00 19.99
N ASN A 221 10.03 -36.19 18.96
CA ASN A 221 9.18 -36.55 17.82
C ASN A 221 9.82 -37.52 16.81
N ASP A 222 11.10 -37.82 16.99
CA ASP A 222 11.88 -38.66 16.06
C ASP A 222 12.18 -40.05 16.65
N TYR A 223 11.62 -40.39 17.82
CA TYR A 223 11.85 -41.64 18.51
C TYR A 223 10.53 -42.23 19.06
N ALA A 224 10.43 -43.55 19.16
CA ALA A 224 9.27 -44.26 19.72
C ALA A 224 9.73 -45.29 20.76
N PHE A 225 8.91 -45.53 21.78
CA PHE A 225 9.11 -46.63 22.74
C PHE A 225 9.16 -47.98 22.01
N ASP A 226 9.96 -48.93 22.52
CA ASP A 226 9.89 -50.30 22.01
C ASP A 226 8.54 -50.93 22.37
N ASP A 227 7.96 -51.74 21.46
CA ASP A 227 6.55 -52.16 21.50
C ASP A 227 6.22 -53.03 22.75
N ASP A 228 7.25 -53.45 23.50
CA ASP A 228 7.17 -54.29 24.70
C ASP A 228 7.47 -53.54 26.02
N GLN A 229 7.70 -52.22 26.02
CA GLN A 229 7.96 -51.47 27.26
C GLN A 229 6.73 -50.71 27.74
N ASN A 230 6.24 -51.06 28.94
CA ASN A 230 5.17 -50.34 29.61
C ASN A 230 5.56 -48.85 29.76
N MET A 231 4.65 -47.94 29.43
CA MET A 231 4.83 -46.48 29.58
C MET A 231 4.86 -46.03 31.05
N GLU A 232 5.14 -46.93 31.97
CA GLU A 232 5.08 -46.72 33.42
C GLU A 232 6.42 -47.07 34.03
N VAL A 233 6.97 -46.12 34.78
CA VAL A 233 8.21 -46.31 35.52
C VAL A 233 7.93 -46.15 37.00
N PHE A 234 8.34 -47.15 37.78
CA PHE A 234 8.24 -47.10 39.24
C PHE A 234 9.46 -46.40 39.83
N MET A 235 9.21 -45.45 40.72
CA MET A 235 10.24 -44.75 41.50
C MET A 235 11.02 -45.73 42.37
N LYS A 236 12.36 -45.64 42.33
CA LYS A 236 13.30 -46.48 43.08
C LYS A 236 13.97 -45.70 44.21
N LYS A 237 14.18 -46.37 45.35
CA LYS A 237 14.76 -45.79 46.57
C LYS A 237 16.21 -45.33 46.46
N ASP A 238 16.96 -45.89 45.52
CA ASP A 238 18.42 -45.85 45.45
C ASP A 238 18.99 -44.72 44.59
N LYS A 239 18.17 -43.75 44.17
CA LYS A 239 18.54 -42.69 43.22
C LYS A 239 19.10 -43.21 41.90
N SER A 240 18.76 -44.44 41.51
CA SER A 240 19.28 -45.05 40.29
C SER A 240 18.84 -44.33 39.02
N VAL A 241 19.65 -44.48 37.98
CA VAL A 241 19.29 -44.14 36.60
C VAL A 241 18.44 -45.28 36.04
N ILE A 242 17.24 -44.95 35.58
CA ILE A 242 16.33 -45.88 34.92
C ILE A 242 16.50 -45.69 33.41
N THR A 243 17.08 -46.69 32.76
CA THR A 243 17.35 -46.69 31.32
C THR A 243 16.18 -47.28 30.56
N ILE A 244 15.75 -46.57 29.52
CA ILE A 244 14.60 -46.92 28.68
C ILE A 244 15.07 -46.89 27.24
N ASN A 245 14.89 -48.00 26.54
CA ASN A 245 15.31 -48.08 25.15
C ASN A 245 14.22 -47.50 24.25
N VAL A 246 14.63 -46.59 23.38
CA VAL A 246 13.78 -45.97 22.37
C VAL A 246 14.39 -46.19 21.01
N ARG A 247 13.57 -46.21 19.96
CA ARG A 247 14.02 -46.47 18.59
C ARG A 247 13.71 -45.30 17.70
N LYS A 248 14.60 -44.99 16.76
CA LYS A 248 14.39 -43.86 15.85
C LYS A 248 13.22 -44.14 14.90
N ILE A 249 12.32 -43.18 14.74
CA ILE A 249 11.24 -43.24 13.75
C ILE A 249 11.82 -42.81 12.41
N VAL A 250 11.87 -43.75 11.45
CA VAL A 250 12.64 -43.55 10.20
C VAL A 250 11.74 -43.29 8.99
N PHE A 251 10.43 -43.55 9.09
CA PHE A 251 9.55 -43.57 7.92
C PHE A 251 8.33 -42.67 8.10
N THR A 252 7.98 -41.94 7.04
CA THR A 252 6.75 -41.15 6.94
C THR A 252 5.82 -41.82 5.95
N ASN A 253 4.59 -42.08 6.37
CA ASN A 253 3.51 -42.62 5.55
C ASN A 253 2.48 -41.53 5.30
N LYS A 254 1.84 -41.56 4.13
CA LYS A 254 0.76 -40.63 3.78
C LYS A 254 -0.54 -41.39 3.64
N ILE A 255 -1.57 -40.95 4.34
CA ILE A 255 -2.94 -41.43 4.15
C ILE A 255 -3.71 -40.34 3.42
N THR A 256 -3.97 -40.56 2.14
CA THR A 256 -4.62 -39.60 1.27
C THR A 256 -6.03 -40.04 0.94
N PHE A 257 -6.99 -39.18 1.24
CA PHE A 257 -8.38 -39.35 0.87
C PHE A 257 -8.65 -38.61 -0.44
N LYS A 258 -9.14 -39.32 -1.44
CA LYS A 258 -9.50 -38.76 -2.75
C LYS A 258 -10.98 -38.95 -3.01
N ASP A 259 -11.60 -37.96 -3.66
CA ASP A 259 -12.97 -38.10 -4.13
C ASP A 259 -13.06 -39.06 -5.35
N LYS A 260 -14.29 -39.28 -5.83
CA LYS A 260 -14.57 -40.09 -7.03
C LYS A 260 -13.84 -39.62 -8.30
N ASN A 261 -13.47 -38.33 -8.37
CA ASN A 261 -12.78 -37.71 -9.50
C ASN A 261 -11.24 -37.73 -9.33
N GLY A 262 -10.74 -38.29 -8.21
CA GLY A 262 -9.31 -38.34 -7.89
C GLY A 262 -8.75 -37.07 -7.26
N LYS A 263 -9.59 -36.07 -6.93
CA LYS A 263 -9.17 -34.86 -6.22
C LYS A 263 -8.82 -35.21 -4.78
N VAL A 264 -7.67 -34.75 -4.30
CA VAL A 264 -7.25 -34.89 -2.91
C VAL A 264 -8.14 -34.04 -2.02
N ILE A 265 -8.83 -34.67 -1.07
CA ILE A 265 -9.66 -34.02 -0.05
C ILE A 265 -8.83 -33.71 1.19
N ASN A 266 -8.02 -34.68 1.65
CA ASN A 266 -7.10 -34.48 2.75
C ASN A 266 -5.96 -35.51 2.68
N THR A 267 -4.79 -35.15 3.22
CA THR A 267 -3.65 -36.03 3.41
C THR A 267 -3.14 -35.90 4.84
N PHE A 268 -3.10 -37.02 5.54
CA PHE A 268 -2.54 -37.11 6.88
C PHE A 268 -1.16 -37.75 6.80
N GLU A 269 -0.17 -37.17 7.48
CA GLU A 269 1.16 -37.74 7.58
C GLU A 269 1.32 -38.48 8.91
N TYR A 270 1.73 -39.74 8.84
CA TYR A 270 1.98 -40.57 10.00
C TYR A 270 3.42 -41.07 9.98
N LYS A 271 4.15 -40.77 11.06
CA LYS A 271 5.48 -41.28 11.26
C LYS A 271 5.40 -42.65 11.95
N GLY A 272 6.18 -43.62 11.48
CA GLY A 272 6.16 -44.98 12.03
C GLY A 272 7.37 -45.81 11.61
N ARG A 273 7.37 -47.09 12.01
CA ARG A 273 8.41 -48.05 11.63
C ARG A 273 8.06 -48.72 10.32
N LYS A 274 9.08 -49.17 9.58
CA LYS A 274 8.87 -50.05 8.42
C LYS A 274 8.33 -51.37 8.94
N ASN A 275 7.27 -51.86 8.32
CA ASN A 275 6.54 -53.07 8.65
C ASN A 275 5.74 -53.06 9.97
N SER A 276 5.65 -51.94 10.70
CA SER A 276 4.73 -51.82 11.86
C SER A 276 3.30 -51.51 11.40
N LEU A 277 2.31 -52.02 12.13
CA LEU A 277 0.91 -51.65 11.93
C LEU A 277 0.64 -50.23 12.45
N ILE A 278 0.17 -49.36 11.57
CA ILE A 278 -0.35 -48.03 11.91
C ILE A 278 -1.86 -48.16 12.02
N ASN A 279 -2.38 -47.93 13.23
CA ASN A 279 -3.81 -47.92 13.52
C ASN A 279 -4.29 -46.48 13.68
N ILE A 280 -5.24 -46.07 12.83
CA ILE A 280 -5.83 -44.73 12.86
C ILE A 280 -7.30 -44.92 13.17
N ASN A 281 -7.76 -44.34 14.27
CA ASN A 281 -9.16 -44.37 14.67
C ASN A 281 -9.79 -43.00 14.43
N GLU A 282 -11.10 -42.97 14.19
CA GLU A 282 -11.91 -41.74 14.21
C GLU A 282 -11.48 -40.68 13.18
N VAL A 283 -11.20 -41.10 11.94
CA VAL A 283 -11.00 -40.14 10.86
C VAL A 283 -12.34 -39.50 10.49
N GLU A 284 -12.50 -38.22 10.79
CA GLU A 284 -13.67 -37.44 10.40
C GLU A 284 -13.33 -36.46 9.27
N LEU A 285 -14.04 -36.57 8.15
CA LEU A 285 -14.01 -35.59 7.06
C LEU A 285 -15.44 -35.10 6.82
N ASN A 286 -15.72 -33.91 7.34
CA ASN A 286 -17.04 -33.30 7.28
C ASN A 286 -17.57 -33.26 5.84
N GLY A 287 -18.80 -33.75 5.65
CA GLY A 287 -19.47 -33.76 4.35
C GLY A 287 -19.11 -34.94 3.44
N TYR A 288 -18.30 -35.91 3.88
CA TYR A 288 -17.94 -37.09 3.09
C TYR A 288 -18.37 -38.41 3.77
N ASN A 289 -18.70 -39.41 2.96
CA ASN A 289 -19.04 -40.77 3.37
C ASN A 289 -18.02 -41.79 2.85
N GLY A 290 -18.10 -43.03 3.35
CA GLY A 290 -17.16 -44.09 3.00
C GLY A 290 -15.81 -44.00 3.74
N ILE A 291 -15.73 -43.16 4.77
CA ILE A 291 -14.55 -43.03 5.62
C ILE A 291 -14.51 -44.22 6.59
N PRO A 292 -13.45 -45.05 6.59
CA PRO A 292 -13.35 -46.16 7.53
C PRO A 292 -13.28 -45.66 8.98
N LYS A 293 -14.06 -46.26 9.89
CA LYS A 293 -14.00 -45.95 11.34
C LYS A 293 -12.61 -46.21 11.95
N SER A 294 -11.90 -47.18 11.39
CA SER A 294 -10.51 -47.48 11.71
C SER A 294 -9.76 -47.85 10.44
N ILE A 295 -8.57 -47.29 10.24
CA ILE A 295 -7.65 -47.64 9.16
C ILE A 295 -6.47 -48.40 9.76
N ARG A 296 -6.17 -49.57 9.21
CA ARG A 296 -4.98 -50.35 9.56
C ARG A 296 -4.11 -50.49 8.32
N VAL A 297 -2.93 -49.89 8.35
CA VAL A 297 -1.96 -49.99 7.25
C VAL A 297 -0.60 -50.41 7.77
N VAL A 298 0.18 -51.07 6.93
CA VAL A 298 1.56 -51.42 7.25
C VAL A 298 2.46 -50.25 6.87
N GLY A 299 3.24 -49.74 7.82
CA GLY A 299 4.19 -48.66 7.60
C GLY A 299 5.22 -49.04 6.54
N MET A 300 5.28 -48.27 5.45
CA MET A 300 6.23 -48.43 4.35
C MET A 300 6.93 -47.09 4.09
N ASP A 301 8.19 -47.13 3.65
CA ASP A 301 8.97 -45.90 3.42
C ASP A 301 8.35 -45.03 2.33
N ASN A 302 7.94 -43.81 2.69
CA ASN A 302 7.34 -42.81 1.80
C ASN A 302 6.13 -43.33 0.99
N TYR A 303 5.42 -44.32 1.52
CA TYR A 303 4.27 -44.89 0.82
C TYR A 303 3.01 -44.07 1.06
N GLU A 304 2.22 -43.91 0.00
CA GLU A 304 0.93 -43.21 0.03
C GLU A 304 -0.21 -44.23 -0.06
N HIS A 305 -0.96 -44.39 1.03
CA HIS A 305 -2.20 -45.15 1.03
C HIS A 305 -3.36 -44.25 0.59
N ILE A 306 -4.02 -44.65 -0.50
CA ILE A 306 -5.09 -43.86 -1.10
C ILE A 306 -6.45 -44.49 -0.78
N PHE A 307 -7.33 -43.73 -0.13
CA PHE A 307 -8.71 -44.11 0.16
C PHE A 307 -9.67 -43.27 -0.68
N LYS A 308 -10.62 -43.93 -1.34
CA LYS A 308 -11.68 -43.26 -2.11
C LYS A 308 -12.88 -42.98 -1.21
N ILE A 309 -13.35 -41.75 -1.20
CA ILE A 309 -14.51 -41.29 -0.44
C ILE A 309 -15.51 -40.60 -1.37
N ASN A 310 -16.78 -40.53 -0.97
CA ASN A 310 -17.80 -39.82 -1.75
C ASN A 310 -18.38 -38.68 -0.94
N GLY A 311 -18.61 -37.54 -1.59
CA GLY A 311 -19.34 -36.44 -0.96
C GLY A 311 -20.77 -36.86 -0.59
N ILE A 312 -21.26 -36.35 0.53
CA ILE A 312 -22.67 -36.48 0.94
C ILE A 312 -23.48 -35.52 0.08
N ARG A 313 -24.64 -35.97 -0.42
CA ARG A 313 -25.58 -35.12 -1.14
C ARG A 313 -26.22 -34.12 -0.18
N ILE A 314 -26.01 -32.83 -0.42
CA ILE A 314 -26.55 -31.74 0.39
C ILE A 314 -27.27 -30.70 -0.46
N LYS A 315 -28.10 -29.88 0.21
CA LYS A 315 -28.58 -28.62 -0.33
C LYS A 315 -27.48 -27.57 -0.15
N ASN A 316 -27.11 -26.90 -1.22
CA ASN A 316 -26.10 -25.85 -1.25
C ASN A 316 -26.71 -24.52 -1.68
N ILE A 317 -26.44 -23.44 -0.95
CA ILE A 317 -26.87 -22.09 -1.28
C ILE A 317 -25.68 -21.37 -1.90
N VAL A 318 -25.76 -21.09 -3.20
CA VAL A 318 -24.75 -20.32 -3.91
C VAL A 318 -25.08 -18.84 -3.76
N GLN A 319 -24.18 -18.08 -3.16
CA GLN A 319 -24.34 -16.66 -2.87
C GLN A 319 -23.44 -15.82 -3.79
N PHE A 320 -24.04 -14.80 -4.39
CA PHE A 320 -23.34 -13.83 -5.24
C PHE A 320 -22.94 -12.59 -4.46
N TYR A 321 -21.70 -12.16 -4.64
CA TYR A 321 -21.18 -10.92 -4.07
C TYR A 321 -20.36 -10.13 -5.09
N ASP A 322 -20.26 -8.82 -4.86
CA ASP A 322 -19.53 -7.91 -5.73
C ASP A 322 -18.08 -7.85 -5.25
N SER A 323 -17.16 -8.26 -6.11
CA SER A 323 -15.73 -8.33 -5.78
C SER A 323 -15.08 -6.97 -5.50
N PHE A 324 -15.71 -5.87 -5.93
CA PHE A 324 -15.20 -4.51 -5.73
C PHE A 324 -15.93 -3.74 -4.62
N ASN A 325 -16.97 -4.35 -4.02
CA ASN A 325 -17.66 -3.77 -2.89
C ASN A 325 -17.02 -4.22 -1.58
N ALA A 326 -16.41 -3.28 -0.86
CA ALA A 326 -15.74 -3.55 0.42
C ALA A 326 -16.71 -4.03 1.53
N THR A 327 -18.02 -3.86 1.37
CA THR A 327 -19.01 -4.32 2.37
C THR A 327 -19.25 -5.82 2.33
N GLY A 328 -18.87 -6.53 1.26
CA GLY A 328 -19.11 -7.97 1.10
C GLY A 328 -20.59 -8.34 0.99
N GLU A 329 -21.46 -7.39 0.65
CA GLU A 329 -22.91 -7.56 0.66
C GLU A 329 -23.37 -8.64 -0.35
N ILE A 330 -24.16 -9.59 0.12
CA ILE A 330 -24.79 -10.64 -0.70
C ILE A 330 -26.09 -10.09 -1.26
N PHE A 331 -26.17 -9.92 -2.58
CA PHE A 331 -27.35 -9.33 -3.21
C PHE A 331 -28.26 -10.34 -3.92
N LYS A 332 -27.79 -11.57 -4.17
CA LYS A 332 -28.63 -12.65 -4.71
C LYS A 332 -28.06 -14.03 -4.37
N SER A 333 -28.94 -15.01 -4.23
CA SER A 333 -28.56 -16.41 -4.05
C SER A 333 -29.46 -17.34 -4.85
N PHE A 334 -29.00 -18.58 -5.05
CA PHE A 334 -29.83 -19.67 -5.56
C PHE A 334 -29.45 -21.01 -4.92
N GLU A 335 -30.37 -21.97 -4.98
CA GLU A 335 -30.18 -23.29 -4.41
C GLU A 335 -29.70 -24.29 -5.46
N TYR A 336 -28.77 -25.15 -5.07
CA TYR A 336 -28.25 -26.25 -5.88
C TYR A 336 -28.13 -27.51 -5.01
N PHE A 337 -28.53 -28.66 -5.53
CA PHE A 337 -28.39 -29.95 -4.84
C PHE A 337 -27.29 -30.76 -5.49
N GLY A 338 -26.24 -31.07 -4.74
CA GLY A 338 -25.08 -31.83 -5.22
C GLY A 338 -24.36 -32.52 -4.08
N ASN A 339 -23.35 -33.34 -4.41
CA ASN A 339 -22.50 -33.93 -3.38
C ASN A 339 -21.41 -32.94 -3.00
N VAL A 340 -21.01 -32.91 -1.72
CA VAL A 340 -19.88 -32.10 -1.26
C VAL A 340 -18.65 -32.37 -2.13
N GLY A 341 -18.01 -31.29 -2.58
CA GLY A 341 -16.86 -31.32 -3.48
C GLY A 341 -17.19 -31.42 -4.97
N ASP A 342 -18.46 -31.65 -5.37
CA ASP A 342 -18.85 -31.59 -6.78
C ASP A 342 -18.67 -30.15 -7.32
N GLU A 343 -18.16 -30.03 -8.55
CA GLU A 343 -18.15 -28.76 -9.29
C GLU A 343 -19.57 -28.38 -9.74
N VAL A 344 -19.96 -27.14 -9.48
CA VAL A 344 -21.22 -26.54 -9.89
C VAL A 344 -20.92 -25.53 -10.99
N ASN A 345 -21.45 -25.77 -12.19
CA ASN A 345 -21.50 -24.77 -13.24
C ASN A 345 -22.61 -23.78 -12.92
N VAL A 346 -22.25 -22.54 -12.61
CA VAL A 346 -23.19 -21.48 -12.27
C VAL A 346 -23.99 -21.10 -13.53
N PRO A 347 -25.33 -21.24 -13.52
CA PRO A 347 -26.13 -20.91 -14.69
C PRO A 347 -26.14 -19.40 -14.95
N LEU A 348 -25.87 -18.98 -16.19
CA LEU A 348 -25.75 -17.58 -16.56
C LEU A 348 -27.05 -16.79 -16.35
N GLU A 349 -28.21 -17.45 -16.48
CA GLU A 349 -29.53 -16.86 -16.22
C GLU A 349 -29.79 -16.53 -14.75
N LYS A 350 -28.99 -17.09 -13.83
CA LYS A 350 -29.05 -16.74 -12.40
C LYS A 350 -28.25 -15.48 -12.09
N VAL A 351 -27.28 -15.12 -12.93
CA VAL A 351 -26.42 -13.95 -12.77
C VAL A 351 -27.26 -12.67 -12.86
N PRO A 352 -27.12 -11.74 -11.90
CA PRO A 352 -27.81 -10.44 -11.93
C PRO A 352 -27.47 -9.61 -13.17
N VAL A 353 -28.47 -8.86 -13.67
CA VAL A 353 -28.29 -7.94 -14.81
C VAL A 353 -27.24 -6.87 -14.45
N GLY A 354 -26.34 -6.58 -15.38
CA GLY A 354 -25.25 -5.61 -15.18
C GLY A 354 -24.02 -6.18 -14.48
N TYR A 355 -23.96 -7.49 -14.27
CA TYR A 355 -22.82 -8.19 -13.69
C TYR A 355 -22.34 -9.34 -14.59
N SER A 356 -21.06 -9.70 -14.43
CA SER A 356 -20.45 -10.87 -15.04
C SER A 356 -19.83 -11.76 -13.96
N LEU A 357 -19.81 -13.07 -14.20
CA LEU A 357 -19.12 -14.04 -13.36
C LEU A 357 -17.60 -13.86 -13.49
N ASN A 358 -16.90 -13.88 -12.36
CA ASN A 358 -15.45 -14.00 -12.36
C ASN A 358 -14.99 -15.45 -12.55
N SER A 359 -15.81 -16.41 -12.09
CA SER A 359 -15.64 -17.84 -12.34
C SER A 359 -17.00 -18.47 -12.64
N GLN A 360 -17.07 -19.28 -13.70
CA GLN A 360 -18.28 -20.05 -14.02
C GLN A 360 -18.47 -21.27 -13.11
N LYS A 361 -17.41 -21.67 -12.39
CA LYS A 361 -17.41 -22.84 -11.54
C LYS A 361 -17.28 -22.45 -10.07
N THR A 362 -18.05 -23.14 -9.23
CA THR A 362 -17.87 -23.16 -7.77
C THR A 362 -17.96 -24.60 -7.28
N LEU A 363 -17.68 -24.86 -6.01
CA LEU A 363 -17.77 -26.19 -5.40
C LEU A 363 -18.95 -26.23 -4.44
N VAL A 364 -19.60 -27.39 -4.33
CA VAL A 364 -20.50 -27.66 -3.20
C VAL A 364 -19.68 -27.72 -1.92
N ASP A 365 -19.86 -26.73 -1.04
CA ASP A 365 -19.11 -26.65 0.21
C ASP A 365 -19.75 -27.54 1.30
N SER A 366 -18.94 -28.10 2.19
CA SER A 366 -19.44 -28.96 3.29
C SER A 366 -20.39 -28.22 4.25
N SER A 367 -20.31 -26.89 4.35
CA SER A 367 -21.22 -26.04 5.12
C SER A 367 -22.60 -25.85 4.47
N GLY A 368 -22.75 -26.20 3.19
CA GLY A 368 -23.95 -25.93 2.41
C GLY A 368 -24.07 -24.49 1.91
N VAL A 369 -23.01 -23.69 1.99
CA VAL A 369 -22.97 -22.34 1.40
C VAL A 369 -21.71 -22.16 0.56
N SER A 370 -21.87 -21.72 -0.69
CA SER A 370 -20.76 -21.41 -1.58
C SER A 370 -20.84 -19.97 -2.05
N TYR A 371 -19.69 -19.37 -2.31
CA TYR A 371 -19.60 -17.98 -2.75
C TYR A 371 -19.12 -17.88 -4.20
N VAL A 372 -19.73 -16.98 -4.95
CA VAL A 372 -19.35 -16.68 -6.32
C VAL A 372 -19.18 -15.18 -6.47
N SER A 373 -17.98 -14.77 -6.84
CA SER A 373 -17.67 -13.36 -7.06
C SER A 373 -18.13 -12.91 -8.44
N LEU A 374 -18.72 -11.72 -8.46
CA LEU A 374 -19.15 -11.03 -9.66
C LEU A 374 -18.35 -9.73 -9.83
N SER A 375 -18.16 -9.33 -11.08
CA SER A 375 -17.68 -8.00 -11.44
C SER A 375 -18.78 -7.23 -12.15
N LYS A 376 -18.96 -5.96 -11.78
CA LYS A 376 -19.92 -5.07 -12.41
C LYS A 376 -19.49 -4.76 -13.84
N ILE A 377 -20.45 -4.77 -14.76
CA ILE A 377 -20.25 -4.32 -16.14
C ILE A 377 -20.39 -2.81 -16.14
N VAL A 378 -19.33 -2.12 -16.55
CA VAL A 378 -19.22 -0.66 -16.57
C VAL A 378 -19.22 -0.17 -18.01
N ASP A 379 -20.13 0.76 -18.29
CA ASP A 379 -20.11 1.55 -19.52
C ASP A 379 -19.12 2.71 -19.36
N TYR A 380 -18.13 2.80 -20.24
CA TYR A 380 -17.11 3.84 -20.20
C TYR A 380 -16.82 4.41 -21.59
N SER A 381 -16.21 5.59 -21.66
CA SER A 381 -15.87 6.23 -22.93
C SER A 381 -14.39 6.61 -23.00
N LEU A 382 -13.80 6.43 -24.18
CA LEU A 382 -12.45 6.86 -24.52
C LEU A 382 -12.53 8.01 -25.52
N GLU A 383 -11.90 9.13 -25.21
CA GLU A 383 -11.84 10.30 -26.09
C GLU A 383 -10.38 10.58 -26.47
N PHE A 384 -10.06 10.51 -27.75
CA PHE A 384 -8.71 10.78 -28.26
C PHE A 384 -8.66 12.20 -28.78
N VAL A 385 -7.75 13.00 -28.26
CA VAL A 385 -7.68 14.44 -28.49
C VAL A 385 -6.29 14.80 -28.98
N ASP A 386 -6.17 15.64 -30.01
CA ASP A 386 -4.87 16.11 -30.46
C ASP A 386 -4.30 17.20 -29.55
N TYR A 387 -3.07 17.62 -29.84
CA TYR A 387 -2.35 18.68 -29.12
C TYR A 387 -3.04 20.06 -29.17
N LYS A 388 -4.05 20.25 -30.03
CA LYS A 388 -4.85 21.49 -30.14
C LYS A 388 -6.18 21.38 -29.39
N GLY A 389 -6.44 20.27 -28.71
CA GLY A 389 -7.71 20.03 -28.03
C GLY A 389 -8.83 19.57 -28.96
N ILE A 390 -8.53 19.19 -30.21
CA ILE A 390 -9.52 18.67 -31.15
C ILE A 390 -9.72 17.18 -30.90
N VAL A 391 -10.96 16.77 -30.70
CA VAL A 391 -11.31 15.35 -30.59
C VAL A 391 -11.11 14.67 -31.94
N ILE A 392 -10.14 13.77 -32.00
CA ILE A 392 -9.79 12.94 -33.16
C ILE A 392 -10.72 11.74 -33.27
N ASP A 393 -11.07 11.11 -32.15
CA ASP A 393 -11.97 9.96 -32.10
C ASP A 393 -12.62 9.84 -30.71
N LYS A 394 -13.80 9.25 -30.65
CA LYS A 394 -14.49 8.93 -29.39
C LYS A 394 -15.10 7.54 -29.48
N LYS A 395 -14.78 6.68 -28.52
CA LYS A 395 -15.30 5.32 -28.41
C LYS A 395 -16.13 5.16 -27.15
N TYR A 396 -17.24 4.44 -27.27
CA TYR A 396 -18.03 3.97 -26.14
C TYR A 396 -17.81 2.47 -25.99
N CYS A 397 -17.47 2.05 -24.79
CA CYS A 397 -16.99 0.71 -24.49
C CYS A 397 -17.73 0.17 -23.26
N LYS A 398 -17.69 -1.16 -23.13
CA LYS A 398 -18.11 -1.87 -21.92
C LYS A 398 -16.95 -2.72 -21.44
N GLY A 399 -16.79 -2.85 -20.13
CA GLY A 399 -15.80 -3.74 -19.54
C GLY A 399 -16.11 -4.00 -18.08
N LEU A 400 -15.32 -4.86 -17.44
CA LEU A 400 -15.54 -5.22 -16.04
C LEU A 400 -14.86 -4.21 -15.11
N GLU A 401 -15.53 -3.84 -14.02
CA GLU A 401 -14.92 -3.03 -12.95
C GLU A 401 -13.57 -3.65 -12.53
N GLY A 402 -12.53 -2.82 -12.43
CA GLY A 402 -11.17 -3.24 -12.12
C GLY A 402 -10.39 -3.92 -13.25
N GLU A 403 -11.00 -4.24 -14.39
CA GLU A 403 -10.29 -4.80 -15.55
C GLU A 403 -9.26 -3.79 -16.09
N MET A 404 -8.04 -4.26 -16.34
CA MET A 404 -7.02 -3.46 -17.04
C MET A 404 -7.23 -3.57 -18.55
N LYS A 405 -7.38 -2.43 -19.22
CA LYS A 405 -7.55 -2.35 -20.68
C LYS A 405 -6.44 -1.57 -21.37
N ASP A 406 -5.91 -2.17 -22.42
CA ASP A 406 -4.96 -1.50 -23.33
C ASP A 406 -5.70 -0.48 -24.20
N ILE A 407 -5.08 0.68 -24.35
CA ILE A 407 -5.62 1.79 -25.11
C ILE A 407 -4.98 1.80 -26.48
N ILE A 408 -5.80 1.53 -27.51
CA ILE A 408 -5.38 1.52 -28.90
C ILE A 408 -5.78 2.87 -29.53
N PRO A 409 -4.81 3.74 -29.89
CA PRO A 409 -5.12 5.02 -30.52
C PRO A 409 -5.72 4.82 -31.92
N PRO A 410 -6.41 5.83 -32.47
CA PRO A 410 -6.93 5.78 -33.83
C PRO A 410 -5.83 5.54 -34.87
N ARG A 411 -6.18 4.92 -36.00
CA ARG A 411 -5.22 4.61 -37.07
C ARG A 411 -4.49 5.88 -37.52
N GLY A 412 -3.16 5.80 -37.62
CA GLY A 412 -2.32 6.94 -38.01
C GLY A 412 -1.94 7.87 -36.85
N TYR A 413 -2.35 7.55 -35.62
CA TYR A 413 -2.02 8.30 -34.42
C TYR A 413 -1.30 7.42 -33.38
N ILE A 414 -0.46 8.03 -32.57
CA ILE A 414 0.19 7.44 -31.40
C ILE A 414 -0.21 8.21 -30.14
N LEU A 415 -0.24 7.54 -29.00
CA LEU A 415 -0.46 8.17 -27.71
C LEU A 415 0.74 9.05 -27.34
N THR A 416 0.49 10.23 -26.78
CA THR A 416 1.56 11.09 -26.24
C THR A 416 1.83 10.80 -24.77
N SER A 417 0.91 10.14 -24.07
CA SER A 417 1.10 9.70 -22.69
C SER A 417 1.72 8.31 -22.63
N ASP A 418 2.56 8.07 -21.62
CA ASP A 418 3.03 6.75 -21.20
C ASP A 418 1.89 5.82 -20.72
N LYS A 419 0.74 6.38 -20.36
CA LYS A 419 -0.49 5.66 -20.01
C LYS A 419 -1.12 4.97 -21.23
N SER A 420 -0.57 3.82 -21.59
CA SER A 420 -1.11 2.91 -22.61
C SER A 420 -2.21 1.98 -22.07
N ARG A 421 -2.51 2.02 -20.77
CA ARG A 421 -3.53 1.19 -20.11
C ARG A 421 -4.40 2.01 -19.17
N ILE A 422 -5.63 1.55 -18.96
CA ILE A 422 -6.53 2.02 -17.89
C ILE A 422 -7.01 0.86 -17.05
N THR A 423 -7.37 1.14 -15.81
CA THR A 423 -8.26 0.30 -15.02
C THR A 423 -9.67 0.85 -15.20
N ILE A 424 -10.62 -0.01 -15.57
CA ILE A 424 -12.03 0.37 -15.69
C ILE A 424 -12.57 0.65 -14.27
N ASP A 425 -13.09 1.86 -14.06
CA ASP A 425 -13.60 2.29 -12.76
C ASP A 425 -14.92 3.04 -12.99
N SER A 426 -16.03 2.56 -12.42
CA SER A 426 -17.33 3.20 -12.59
C SER A 426 -17.42 4.60 -12.00
N ARG A 427 -16.49 4.99 -11.13
CA ARG A 427 -16.37 6.36 -10.59
C ARG A 427 -15.65 7.30 -11.56
N VAL A 428 -14.92 6.76 -12.52
CA VAL A 428 -14.19 7.51 -13.56
C VAL A 428 -14.49 6.94 -14.96
N PRO A 429 -15.76 6.97 -15.43
CA PRO A 429 -16.16 6.29 -16.66
C PRO A 429 -15.74 7.03 -17.94
N HIS A 430 -15.14 8.21 -17.84
CA HIS A 430 -14.73 9.02 -18.99
C HIS A 430 -13.22 9.24 -18.97
N HIS A 431 -12.54 8.71 -19.99
CA HIS A 431 -11.10 8.81 -20.13
C HIS A 431 -10.73 9.60 -21.39
N ILE A 432 -9.74 10.49 -21.25
CA ILE A 432 -9.24 11.33 -22.33
C ILE A 432 -7.78 10.99 -22.58
N PHE A 433 -7.43 10.73 -23.83
CA PHE A 433 -6.10 10.39 -24.30
C PHE A 433 -5.60 11.41 -25.30
N PHE A 434 -4.37 11.87 -25.11
CA PHE A 434 -3.75 12.76 -26.06
C PHE A 434 -3.01 11.96 -27.14
N VAL A 435 -3.23 12.35 -28.41
CA VAL A 435 -2.67 11.66 -29.56
C VAL A 435 -1.99 12.61 -30.53
N VAL A 436 -0.95 12.12 -31.21
CA VAL A 436 -0.28 12.82 -32.30
C VAL A 436 -0.18 11.93 -33.54
N PRO A 437 -0.15 12.51 -34.75
CA PRO A 437 0.08 11.74 -35.96
C PRO A 437 1.40 10.95 -35.87
N ASN A 438 1.35 9.66 -36.22
CA ASN A 438 2.53 8.80 -36.28
C ASN A 438 3.45 9.27 -37.41
N LYS A 439 4.66 9.76 -37.10
CA LYS A 439 5.61 10.28 -38.10
C LYS A 439 6.38 9.17 -38.85
N GLN A 440 6.19 7.89 -38.52
CA GLN A 440 6.64 6.78 -39.37
C GLN A 440 5.47 6.28 -40.24
N GLY A 441 5.33 6.90 -41.40
CA GLY A 441 4.36 6.56 -42.43
C GLY A 441 3.97 7.82 -43.18
N ALA A 442 4.56 8.04 -44.35
CA ALA A 442 4.29 9.17 -45.22
C ALA A 442 2.77 9.42 -45.35
N ILE A 443 2.32 10.61 -44.95
CA ILE A 443 0.97 11.10 -45.28
C ILE A 443 1.09 11.69 -46.69
N PRO A 444 0.32 11.21 -47.69
CA PRO A 444 0.30 11.86 -49.00
C PRO A 444 -0.15 13.31 -48.84
N ASP A 445 0.50 14.24 -49.52
CA ASP A 445 0.17 15.66 -49.49
C ASP A 445 -1.33 15.88 -49.71
N LYS A 446 -2.04 16.28 -48.65
CA LYS A 446 -3.45 16.64 -48.75
C LYS A 446 -3.58 18.03 -49.37
N THR A 447 -4.35 18.14 -50.44
CA THR A 447 -4.67 19.41 -51.11
C THR A 447 -5.36 20.38 -50.16
N ASN A 448 -5.01 21.67 -50.24
CA ASN A 448 -5.72 22.75 -49.56
C ASN A 448 -7.09 22.94 -50.24
N LEU A 449 -8.17 22.88 -49.46
CA LEU A 449 -9.54 23.13 -49.91
C LEU A 449 -10.00 24.51 -49.43
N THR A 450 -10.89 25.15 -50.20
CA THR A 450 -11.56 26.41 -49.83
C THR A 450 -13.06 26.21 -49.87
N THR A 451 -13.76 26.58 -48.80
CA THR A 451 -15.22 26.41 -48.66
C THR A 451 -15.90 27.77 -48.46
N ASN A 452 -16.98 28.03 -49.20
CA ASN A 452 -17.78 29.25 -49.06
C ASN A 452 -18.75 29.14 -47.88
N ILE A 453 -18.75 30.12 -46.98
CA ILE A 453 -19.64 30.17 -45.82
C ILE A 453 -20.68 31.24 -46.01
N THR A 454 -21.96 30.89 -45.83
CA THR A 454 -23.07 31.84 -45.82
C THR A 454 -23.68 31.90 -44.42
N PHE A 455 -23.66 33.08 -43.80
CA PHE A 455 -24.35 33.30 -42.53
C PHE A 455 -25.80 33.72 -42.79
N THR A 456 -26.76 33.08 -42.13
CA THR A 456 -28.18 33.42 -42.24
C THR A 456 -28.79 33.68 -40.87
N ASP A 457 -29.74 34.59 -40.81
CA ASP A 457 -30.52 34.84 -39.61
C ASP A 457 -31.47 33.66 -39.36
N LYS A 458 -31.47 33.10 -38.14
CA LYS A 458 -32.22 31.87 -37.83
C LYS A 458 -33.71 32.03 -38.06
N ASP A 459 -34.27 33.19 -37.72
CA ASP A 459 -35.70 33.42 -37.69
C ASP A 459 -36.21 33.88 -39.07
N THR A 460 -35.52 34.82 -39.70
CA THR A 460 -35.93 35.38 -41.01
C THR A 460 -35.40 34.63 -42.21
N LYS A 461 -34.45 33.70 -42.02
CA LYS A 461 -33.68 33.00 -43.08
C LYS A 461 -32.94 33.93 -44.05
N LYS A 462 -32.92 35.24 -43.81
CA LYS A 462 -32.21 36.21 -44.63
C LYS A 462 -30.70 36.05 -44.46
N GLN A 463 -29.97 36.21 -45.56
CA GLN A 463 -28.52 36.22 -45.55
C GLN A 463 -28.01 37.44 -44.76
N ILE A 464 -27.11 37.19 -43.81
CA ILE A 464 -26.42 38.21 -43.01
C ILE A 464 -25.13 38.63 -43.73
N SER A 465 -24.26 37.66 -44.04
CA SER A 465 -22.99 37.88 -44.74
C SER A 465 -22.43 36.59 -45.33
N LYS A 466 -21.36 36.71 -46.15
CA LYS A 466 -20.59 35.59 -46.68
C LYS A 466 -19.12 35.73 -46.32
N THR A 467 -18.43 34.60 -46.16
CA THR A 467 -16.98 34.55 -46.02
C THR A 467 -16.44 33.25 -46.63
N GLN A 468 -15.13 33.07 -46.65
CA GLN A 468 -14.48 31.85 -47.09
C GLN A 468 -13.53 31.36 -46.01
N VAL A 469 -13.36 30.05 -45.94
CA VAL A 469 -12.38 29.43 -45.06
C VAL A 469 -11.62 28.36 -45.83
N SER A 470 -10.29 28.35 -45.68
CA SER A 470 -9.40 27.40 -46.36
C SER A 470 -8.67 26.53 -45.35
N GLY A 471 -8.42 25.28 -45.72
CA GLY A 471 -7.71 24.32 -44.88
C GLY A 471 -7.44 23.00 -45.59
N LYS A 472 -6.51 22.21 -45.06
CA LYS A 472 -6.16 20.89 -45.63
C LYS A 472 -7.35 19.94 -45.55
N GLU A 473 -7.51 19.08 -46.57
CA GLU A 473 -8.59 18.08 -46.63
C GLU A 473 -8.69 17.21 -45.34
N GLY A 474 -9.90 17.10 -44.79
CA GLY A 474 -10.19 16.40 -43.55
C GLY A 474 -9.88 17.17 -42.26
N THR A 475 -9.38 18.40 -42.34
CA THR A 475 -9.27 19.30 -41.15
C THR A 475 -10.58 20.04 -40.90
N SER A 476 -10.74 20.64 -39.73
CA SER A 476 -11.86 21.55 -39.44
C SER A 476 -11.33 22.95 -39.16
N GLN A 477 -12.04 23.98 -39.65
CA GLN A 477 -11.66 25.38 -39.52
C GLN A 477 -12.75 26.14 -38.77
N LYS A 478 -12.35 26.98 -37.80
CA LYS A 478 -13.27 27.85 -37.06
C LYS A 478 -13.47 29.15 -37.84
N VAL A 479 -14.72 29.52 -38.06
CA VAL A 479 -15.10 30.72 -38.80
C VAL A 479 -15.55 31.82 -37.82
N THR A 480 -15.04 33.03 -38.01
CA THR A 480 -15.39 34.19 -37.17
C THR A 480 -16.84 34.61 -37.42
N ILE A 481 -17.60 34.80 -36.36
CA ILE A 481 -19.00 35.23 -36.41
C ILE A 481 -19.04 36.75 -36.66
N PRO A 482 -19.91 37.27 -37.55
CA PRO A 482 -20.11 38.70 -37.74
C PRO A 482 -20.48 39.44 -36.44
N ALA A 483 -19.94 40.65 -36.26
CA ALA A 483 -20.24 41.49 -35.10
C ALA A 483 -21.75 41.77 -34.98
N GLY A 484 -22.27 41.77 -33.75
CA GLY A 484 -23.70 41.96 -33.48
C GLY A 484 -24.55 40.69 -33.57
N TYR A 485 -23.94 39.52 -33.82
CA TYR A 485 -24.61 38.23 -33.91
C TYR A 485 -23.93 37.16 -33.04
N LYS A 486 -24.69 36.16 -32.60
CA LYS A 486 -24.21 34.95 -31.92
C LYS A 486 -24.71 33.70 -32.64
N LEU A 487 -24.09 32.54 -32.41
CA LEU A 487 -24.56 31.26 -32.96
C LEU A 487 -25.98 30.95 -32.47
N ALA A 488 -26.82 30.46 -33.38
CA ALA A 488 -28.09 29.86 -33.00
C ALA A 488 -27.86 28.56 -32.21
N ASN A 489 -28.79 28.22 -31.32
CA ASN A 489 -28.75 26.95 -30.60
C ASN A 489 -28.71 25.77 -31.60
N GLY A 490 -27.77 24.85 -31.41
CA GLY A 490 -27.49 23.72 -32.31
C GLY A 490 -26.66 24.05 -33.56
N SER A 491 -26.30 25.30 -33.80
CA SER A 491 -25.41 25.69 -34.91
C SER A 491 -23.94 25.75 -34.47
N SER A 492 -23.03 25.37 -35.38
CA SER A 492 -21.59 25.39 -35.15
C SER A 492 -20.91 26.38 -36.09
N ASN A 493 -19.91 27.11 -35.60
CA ASN A 493 -19.00 27.88 -36.45
C ASN A 493 -17.73 27.11 -36.84
N ILE A 494 -17.72 25.80 -36.64
CA ILE A 494 -16.65 24.90 -37.06
C ILE A 494 -17.08 24.24 -38.37
N VAL A 495 -16.26 24.40 -39.41
CA VAL A 495 -16.51 23.89 -40.76
C VAL A 495 -15.50 22.80 -41.06
N LYS A 496 -15.98 21.61 -41.43
CA LYS A 496 -15.13 20.51 -41.85
C LYS A 496 -14.75 20.65 -43.33
N MET A 497 -13.48 20.50 -43.64
CA MET A 497 -12.93 20.64 -44.99
C MET A 497 -13.07 19.31 -45.73
N GLU A 498 -14.10 19.17 -46.55
CA GLU A 498 -14.38 17.95 -47.32
C GLU A 498 -14.45 18.25 -48.82
N LYS A 499 -14.01 17.30 -49.67
CA LYS A 499 -14.22 17.41 -51.12
C LYS A 499 -15.72 17.53 -51.43
N ASN A 500 -16.06 18.40 -52.37
CA ASN A 500 -17.42 18.63 -52.88
C ASN A 500 -18.42 19.29 -51.91
N THR A 501 -17.99 19.90 -50.80
CA THR A 501 -18.92 20.61 -49.89
C THR A 501 -19.49 21.91 -50.46
N GLY A 502 -18.83 22.55 -51.43
CA GLY A 502 -19.34 23.73 -52.17
C GLY A 502 -19.58 24.99 -51.32
N SER A 503 -20.65 24.98 -50.52
CA SER A 503 -20.97 26.03 -49.54
C SER A 503 -21.67 25.50 -48.29
N VAL A 504 -21.30 26.03 -47.12
CA VAL A 504 -21.91 25.71 -45.82
C VAL A 504 -22.69 26.91 -45.30
N THR A 505 -23.91 26.67 -44.80
CA THR A 505 -24.75 27.71 -44.20
C THR A 505 -24.73 27.63 -42.67
N ILE A 506 -24.47 28.75 -41.99
CA ILE A 506 -24.40 28.84 -40.53
C ILE A 506 -25.49 29.80 -40.02
N GLN A 507 -26.37 29.32 -39.14
CA GLN A 507 -27.47 30.12 -38.60
C GLN A 507 -27.03 30.93 -37.36
N LEU A 508 -27.37 32.21 -37.36
CA LEU A 508 -27.05 33.16 -36.30
C LEU A 508 -28.32 33.82 -35.73
N VAL A 509 -28.19 34.39 -34.54
CA VAL A 509 -29.23 35.18 -33.87
C VAL A 509 -28.66 36.55 -33.53
N LYS A 510 -29.42 37.62 -33.79
CA LYS A 510 -29.01 39.00 -33.50
C LYS A 510 -28.88 39.23 -31.99
N VAL A 511 -27.80 39.89 -31.57
CA VAL A 511 -27.58 40.28 -30.17
C VAL A 511 -28.23 41.64 -29.96
N ASN A 512 -29.42 41.66 -29.35
CA ASN A 512 -30.08 42.90 -28.94
C ASN A 512 -29.55 43.32 -27.57
N GLY A 513 -28.71 44.36 -27.52
CA GLY A 513 -28.25 44.92 -26.24
C GLY A 513 -27.05 45.85 -26.40
N SER A 514 -27.33 47.15 -26.39
CA SER A 514 -26.41 48.28 -26.34
C SER A 514 -25.39 48.14 -25.19
N ILE A 515 -24.11 48.32 -25.49
CA ILE A 515 -23.03 48.45 -24.51
C ILE A 515 -22.99 49.92 -24.08
N THR A 516 -23.28 50.21 -22.81
CA THR A 516 -22.85 51.46 -22.18
C THR A 516 -21.63 51.18 -21.32
N VAL A 517 -20.51 51.78 -21.74
CA VAL A 517 -19.28 51.91 -20.96
C VAL A 517 -19.41 53.17 -20.12
N THR A 518 -19.24 53.08 -18.80
CA THR A 518 -18.88 54.23 -17.96
C THR A 518 -17.91 53.81 -16.87
N LYS A 519 -16.83 54.59 -16.74
CA LYS A 519 -15.85 54.65 -15.64
C LYS A 519 -15.66 56.15 -15.30
N PRO A 520 -14.99 56.52 -14.20
CA PRO A 520 -15.39 56.51 -12.79
C PRO A 520 -15.74 57.95 -12.27
N GLY A 521 -16.48 58.05 -11.17
CA GLY A 521 -16.77 59.33 -10.49
C GLY A 521 -17.01 59.16 -8.99
N SER A 522 -16.39 60.03 -8.20
CA SER A 522 -16.00 59.87 -6.80
C SER A 522 -17.03 60.41 -5.77
N ASN A 523 -17.03 59.78 -4.59
CA ASN A 523 -17.31 60.24 -3.22
C ASN A 523 -18.60 61.00 -2.83
N ASN A 524 -19.28 60.46 -1.80
CA ASN A 524 -19.35 61.18 -0.51
C ASN A 524 -19.48 60.25 0.71
N ASN A 525 -18.81 60.68 1.77
CA ASN A 525 -18.55 60.02 3.05
C ASN A 525 -19.81 59.77 3.89
N HIS A 526 -19.86 58.63 4.57
CA HIS A 526 -20.40 58.58 5.93
C HIS A 526 -19.44 57.79 6.83
N SER A 527 -18.83 58.53 7.76
CA SER A 527 -17.98 58.00 8.82
C SER A 527 -18.87 57.36 9.89
N GLY A 528 -18.71 56.05 10.08
CA GLY A 528 -19.29 55.28 11.16
C GLY A 528 -18.27 54.26 11.64
N SER A 529 -17.45 54.67 12.62
CA SER A 529 -16.58 53.78 13.38
C SER A 529 -17.45 52.82 14.19
N HIS A 530 -17.63 51.58 13.70
CA HIS A 530 -18.15 50.45 14.47
C HIS A 530 -17.33 49.20 14.14
N SER A 531 -16.56 48.76 15.13
CA SER A 531 -15.80 47.51 15.12
C SER A 531 -16.76 46.32 15.05
N SER A 532 -16.97 45.77 13.85
CA SER A 532 -17.71 44.52 13.65
C SER A 532 -16.76 43.43 13.15
N THR A 533 -16.70 42.32 13.88
CA THR A 533 -15.94 41.08 13.62
C THR A 533 -16.36 40.30 12.36
N SER A 534 -16.94 40.96 11.35
CA SER A 534 -17.44 40.33 10.12
C SER A 534 -16.46 40.55 8.96
N GLY A 535 -16.04 39.47 8.29
CA GLY A 535 -15.10 39.54 7.16
C GLY A 535 -15.67 40.35 5.99
N ARG A 536 -14.81 41.09 5.28
CA ARG A 536 -15.20 41.81 4.06
C ARG A 536 -15.33 40.80 2.92
N VAL A 537 -16.53 40.68 2.36
CA VAL A 537 -16.83 39.77 1.24
C VAL A 537 -17.03 40.57 -0.05
N GLU A 538 -16.38 40.13 -1.12
CA GLU A 538 -16.51 40.71 -2.46
C GLU A 538 -16.80 39.62 -3.50
N SER A 539 -17.49 40.01 -4.59
CA SER A 539 -17.68 39.12 -5.74
C SER A 539 -16.33 38.85 -6.40
N TYR A 540 -16.03 37.58 -6.66
CA TYR A 540 -14.73 37.18 -7.19
C TYR A 540 -14.90 35.84 -7.91
N SER A 541 -14.69 35.80 -9.22
CA SER A 541 -14.87 34.57 -10.01
C SER A 541 -13.53 34.03 -10.47
N THR A 542 -13.12 32.86 -9.98
CA THR A 542 -11.85 32.21 -10.34
C THR A 542 -11.97 30.67 -10.30
N SER A 543 -10.96 29.99 -10.83
CA SER A 543 -10.78 28.55 -10.61
C SER A 543 -9.64 28.34 -9.61
N ILE A 544 -9.89 27.54 -8.59
CA ILE A 544 -8.90 27.17 -7.57
C ILE A 544 -8.70 25.66 -7.52
N SER A 545 -7.55 25.23 -7.04
CA SER A 545 -7.27 23.83 -6.75
C SER A 545 -6.61 23.68 -5.39
N THR A 546 -7.02 22.68 -4.63
CA THR A 546 -6.36 22.34 -3.35
C THR A 546 -4.96 21.77 -3.59
N HIS A 547 -4.00 22.08 -2.72
CA HIS A 547 -2.67 21.49 -2.80
C HIS A 547 -2.70 19.95 -2.62
N LEU A 548 -1.64 19.26 -3.04
CA LEU A 548 -1.47 17.82 -2.82
C LEU A 548 -0.98 17.54 -1.39
N SER A 549 -1.78 17.87 -0.36
CA SER A 549 -1.46 17.56 1.03
C SER A 549 -2.71 17.41 1.90
N GLY A 550 -3.05 16.16 2.27
CA GLY A 550 -4.12 15.85 3.22
C GLY A 550 -5.50 16.39 2.84
N TYR A 551 -6.40 16.46 3.82
CA TYR A 551 -7.70 17.12 3.66
C TYR A 551 -7.54 18.63 3.84
N THR A 552 -8.28 19.42 3.05
CA THR A 552 -8.32 20.88 3.13
C THR A 552 -9.53 21.34 3.94
N PRO A 553 -9.35 21.97 5.12
CA PRO A 553 -10.44 22.40 5.97
C PRO A 553 -11.33 23.48 5.34
N LEU A 554 -12.61 23.45 5.68
CA LEU A 554 -13.61 24.45 5.32
C LEU A 554 -13.95 25.34 6.53
N TYR A 555 -14.33 26.58 6.26
CA TYR A 555 -14.65 27.59 7.26
C TYR A 555 -15.99 28.26 6.94
N ASN A 556 -16.68 28.74 7.96
CA ASN A 556 -17.86 29.60 7.78
C ASN A 556 -17.46 31.08 7.64
N ILE A 557 -18.45 31.96 7.45
CA ILE A 557 -18.23 33.41 7.27
C ILE A 557 -17.62 34.10 8.50
N GLN A 558 -17.70 33.48 9.68
CA GLN A 558 -17.06 33.94 10.92
C GLN A 558 -15.63 33.39 11.09
N GLY A 559 -15.13 32.56 10.15
CA GLY A 559 -13.82 31.92 10.22
C GLY A 559 -13.75 30.71 11.17
N LYS A 560 -14.90 30.16 11.58
CA LYS A 560 -14.96 28.91 12.35
C LYS A 560 -14.93 27.72 11.40
N GLU A 561 -14.08 26.75 11.69
CA GLU A 561 -13.93 25.53 10.91
C GLU A 561 -15.20 24.67 10.91
N VAL A 562 -15.52 24.09 9.76
CA VAL A 562 -16.59 23.10 9.55
C VAL A 562 -16.00 21.71 9.75
N ARG A 563 -16.30 21.05 10.88
CA ARG A 563 -15.61 19.80 11.29
C ARG A 563 -16.09 18.51 10.62
N ASN A 564 -17.26 18.51 9.98
CA ASN A 564 -17.87 17.28 9.43
C ASN A 564 -17.65 17.08 7.93
N ARG A 565 -16.83 17.93 7.29
CA ARG A 565 -16.51 17.87 5.85
C ARG A 565 -15.29 18.71 5.54
N ALA A 566 -14.53 18.27 4.52
CA ALA A 566 -13.34 18.93 4.03
C ALA A 566 -13.20 18.64 2.53
N LEU A 567 -12.37 19.43 1.84
CA LEU A 567 -12.04 19.15 0.43
C LEU A 567 -10.90 18.14 0.35
N MET A 568 -10.97 17.22 -0.61
CA MET A 568 -9.86 16.30 -0.90
C MET A 568 -8.69 17.04 -1.54
N ALA A 569 -7.45 16.57 -1.30
CA ALA A 569 -6.25 17.05 -1.98
C ALA A 569 -6.37 17.01 -3.51
N ASN A 570 -5.69 17.95 -4.18
CA ASN A 570 -5.59 18.04 -5.64
C ASN A 570 -6.95 18.01 -6.40
N THR A 571 -8.01 18.59 -5.81
CA THR A 571 -9.33 18.75 -6.44
C THR A 571 -9.56 20.19 -6.91
N ASN A 572 -10.27 20.34 -8.04
CA ASN A 572 -10.56 21.65 -8.65
C ASN A 572 -11.93 22.16 -8.23
N TRP A 573 -12.02 23.45 -7.92
CA TRP A 573 -13.25 24.13 -7.51
C TRP A 573 -13.40 25.47 -8.22
N HIS A 574 -14.64 25.89 -8.43
CA HIS A 574 -14.96 27.25 -8.83
C HIS A 574 -15.22 28.07 -7.58
N ALA A 575 -14.60 29.25 -7.49
CA ALA A 575 -14.87 30.21 -6.44
C ALA A 575 -15.59 31.42 -7.01
N ASP A 576 -16.69 31.82 -6.38
CA ASP A 576 -17.55 32.91 -6.83
C ASP A 576 -17.52 34.16 -5.91
N LYS A 577 -16.90 34.03 -4.74
CA LYS A 577 -16.65 35.12 -3.79
C LYS A 577 -15.31 34.96 -3.08
N LYS A 578 -14.78 36.09 -2.64
CA LYS A 578 -13.57 36.20 -1.82
C LYS A 578 -13.90 36.91 -0.51
N MET A 579 -13.40 36.39 0.60
CA MET A 579 -13.55 36.98 1.93
C MET A 579 -12.17 37.33 2.50
N THR A 580 -12.04 38.55 3.02
CA THR A 580 -10.89 38.94 3.84
C THR A 580 -11.32 39.02 5.29
N LEU A 581 -10.78 38.13 6.13
CA LEU A 581 -11.09 38.04 7.55
C LEU A 581 -9.78 38.06 8.34
N LYS A 582 -9.60 39.07 9.21
CA LYS A 582 -8.38 39.24 10.04
C LYS A 582 -7.08 39.17 9.21
N GLY A 583 -7.07 39.79 8.02
CA GLY A 583 -5.92 39.81 7.12
C GLY A 583 -5.69 38.52 6.32
N LYS A 584 -6.48 37.46 6.55
CA LYS A 584 -6.42 36.22 5.77
C LYS A 584 -7.47 36.19 4.68
N VAL A 585 -7.11 35.63 3.53
CA VAL A 585 -7.99 35.49 2.38
C VAL A 585 -8.61 34.10 2.36
N TYR A 586 -9.90 34.05 2.02
CA TYR A 586 -10.66 32.83 1.82
C TYR A 586 -11.48 32.91 0.53
N TYR A 587 -11.69 31.76 -0.12
CA TYR A 587 -12.51 31.62 -1.32
C TYR A 587 -13.76 30.80 -1.02
N ARG A 588 -14.92 31.23 -1.53
CA ARG A 588 -16.17 30.48 -1.34
C ARG A 588 -16.28 29.35 -2.35
N VAL A 589 -16.50 28.13 -1.87
CA VAL A 589 -16.63 26.93 -2.73
C VAL A 589 -18.03 26.30 -2.68
N ALA A 590 -18.83 26.63 -1.67
CA ALA A 590 -20.24 26.28 -1.57
C ALA A 590 -20.99 27.30 -0.69
N THR A 591 -22.30 27.11 -0.55
CA THR A 591 -23.14 27.97 0.31
C THR A 591 -22.59 28.00 1.74
N SER A 592 -22.15 29.17 2.18
CA SER A 592 -21.58 29.41 3.52
C SER A 592 -20.29 28.64 3.84
N GLU A 593 -19.63 28.03 2.85
CA GLU A 593 -18.41 27.25 3.03
C GLU A 593 -17.24 27.89 2.26
N TRP A 594 -16.17 28.17 2.99
CA TRP A 594 -15.02 28.93 2.54
C TRP A 594 -13.73 28.13 2.75
N VAL A 595 -12.81 28.18 1.80
CA VAL A 595 -11.47 27.58 1.91
C VAL A 595 -10.42 28.67 2.07
N SER A 596 -9.42 28.46 2.92
CA SER A 596 -8.30 29.40 3.06
C SER A 596 -7.44 29.43 1.81
N ALA A 597 -7.05 30.63 1.37
CA ALA A 597 -6.13 30.83 0.24
C ALA A 597 -4.75 30.20 0.47
N ASP A 598 -4.34 29.93 1.72
CA ASP A 598 -3.08 29.25 2.04
C ASP A 598 -3.10 27.74 1.69
N ASN A 599 -4.30 27.16 1.51
CA ASN A 599 -4.50 25.74 1.24
C ASN A 599 -4.83 25.45 -0.23
N VAL A 600 -4.97 26.47 -1.05
CA VAL A 600 -5.34 26.36 -2.47
C VAL A 600 -4.48 27.29 -3.32
N TYR A 601 -4.46 27.05 -4.62
CA TYR A 601 -3.87 27.98 -5.58
C TYR A 601 -4.89 28.29 -6.69
N GLU A 602 -4.89 29.53 -7.15
CA GLU A 602 -5.66 29.94 -8.33
C GLU A 602 -4.96 29.45 -9.60
N TYR A 603 -5.75 29.03 -10.59
CA TYR A 603 -5.22 28.61 -11.88
C TYR A 603 -6.13 29.04 -13.03
N THR A 604 -5.54 29.18 -14.22
CA THR A 604 -6.27 29.28 -15.48
C THR A 604 -6.12 27.97 -16.25
N SER A 605 -7.23 27.42 -16.74
CA SER A 605 -7.20 26.26 -17.63
C SER A 605 -6.43 26.62 -18.89
N ASN A 606 -5.34 25.92 -19.16
CA ASN A 606 -4.48 26.19 -20.30
C ASN A 606 -4.01 24.86 -20.90
N LYS A 607 -4.86 24.28 -21.77
CA LYS A 607 -4.58 23.03 -22.46
C LYS A 607 -3.80 23.31 -23.73
N THR A 608 -2.48 23.20 -23.65
CA THR A 608 -1.57 23.42 -24.78
C THR A 608 -0.33 22.56 -24.63
N VAL A 609 0.56 22.59 -25.61
CA VAL A 609 1.92 22.08 -25.50
C VAL A 609 2.86 23.25 -25.25
N ILE A 610 3.79 23.05 -24.32
CA ILE A 610 4.90 23.97 -24.03
C ILE A 610 6.21 23.26 -24.38
N ASN A 611 7.19 23.99 -24.90
CA ASN A 611 8.50 23.44 -25.18
C ASN A 611 9.50 24.00 -24.20
N THR A 612 10.28 23.17 -23.54
CA THR A 612 11.38 23.67 -22.69
C THR A 612 12.42 24.39 -23.56
N VAL A 613 12.95 25.52 -23.11
CA VAL A 613 14.04 26.22 -23.81
C VAL A 613 15.27 25.31 -23.96
N LYS A 614 16.05 25.50 -25.02
CA LYS A 614 17.31 24.77 -25.26
C LYS A 614 18.32 25.03 -24.12
N GLY A 615 19.27 24.10 -23.93
CA GLY A 615 20.32 24.21 -22.91
C GLY A 615 20.21 23.14 -21.83
N SER A 616 20.21 23.55 -20.55
CA SER A 616 20.07 22.67 -19.39
C SER A 616 18.64 22.16 -19.18
N TYR A 617 18.49 21.12 -18.35
CA TYR A 617 17.20 20.60 -17.90
C TYR A 617 16.40 21.68 -17.13
N LYS A 618 15.06 21.58 -17.13
CA LYS A 618 14.15 22.53 -16.46
C LYS A 618 13.64 21.98 -15.15
N ARG A 619 13.84 22.74 -14.09
CA ARG A 619 13.44 22.39 -12.73
C ARG A 619 11.92 22.35 -12.63
N LEU A 620 11.41 21.41 -11.85
CA LEU A 620 9.99 21.28 -11.54
C LEU A 620 9.72 21.69 -10.11
N TYR A 621 8.57 22.31 -9.87
CA TYR A 621 8.12 22.77 -8.56
C TYR A 621 6.74 22.19 -8.29
N ASN A 622 6.40 21.99 -7.02
CA ASN A 622 5.04 21.64 -6.66
C ASN A 622 4.13 22.87 -6.55
N SER A 623 2.83 22.68 -6.32
CA SER A 623 1.87 23.78 -6.20
C SER A 623 2.12 24.72 -5.00
N LYS A 624 2.99 24.35 -4.05
CA LYS A 624 3.46 25.23 -2.96
C LYS A 624 4.78 25.93 -3.31
N GLY A 625 5.27 25.76 -4.54
CA GLY A 625 6.54 26.30 -5.02
C GLY A 625 7.78 25.60 -4.48
N LYS A 626 7.62 24.41 -3.87
CA LYS A 626 8.76 23.60 -3.43
C LYS A 626 9.37 22.88 -4.63
N LEU A 627 10.69 23.01 -4.80
CA LEU A 627 11.44 22.31 -5.84
C LEU A 627 11.29 20.78 -5.73
N ASN A 628 11.02 20.12 -6.85
CA ASN A 628 11.15 18.69 -7.02
C ASN A 628 12.60 18.37 -7.41
N THR A 629 13.30 17.66 -6.52
CA THR A 629 14.73 17.37 -6.67
C THR A 629 15.01 16.09 -7.46
N ASN A 630 14.01 15.25 -7.68
CA ASN A 630 14.19 13.92 -8.26
C ASN A 630 13.77 13.86 -9.74
N ARG A 631 13.14 14.92 -10.25
CA ARG A 631 12.57 14.98 -11.60
C ARG A 631 12.77 16.37 -12.20
N ALA A 632 13.15 16.39 -13.47
CA ALA A 632 13.28 17.60 -14.27
C ALA A 632 12.84 17.33 -15.71
N LEU A 633 12.55 18.38 -16.46
CA LEU A 633 12.25 18.26 -17.88
C LEU A 633 13.54 18.34 -18.68
N ALA A 634 13.77 17.40 -19.58
CA ALA A 634 14.91 17.47 -20.50
C ALA A 634 14.82 18.72 -21.38
N SER A 635 15.96 19.29 -21.78
CA SER A 635 15.96 20.48 -22.62
C SER A 635 15.41 20.21 -24.02
N ASN A 636 14.81 21.23 -24.63
CA ASN A 636 14.21 21.15 -25.97
C ASN A 636 13.17 20.00 -26.14
N THR A 637 12.45 19.65 -25.08
CA THR A 637 11.36 18.65 -25.13
C THR A 637 9.99 19.29 -24.96
N SER A 638 8.97 18.65 -25.54
CA SER A 638 7.59 19.13 -25.54
C SER A 638 6.79 18.48 -24.42
N TRP A 639 6.04 19.28 -23.67
CA TRP A 639 5.22 18.83 -22.54
C TRP A 639 3.79 19.34 -22.67
N ALA A 640 2.83 18.45 -22.43
CA ALA A 640 1.44 18.87 -22.30
C ALA A 640 1.29 19.65 -20.98
N THR A 641 0.60 20.78 -21.06
CA THR A 641 0.16 21.52 -19.89
C THR A 641 -1.34 21.69 -19.94
N ASP A 642 -1.98 21.68 -18.77
CA ASP A 642 -3.42 21.85 -18.65
C ASP A 642 -3.82 23.02 -17.73
N LYS A 643 -2.87 23.56 -16.97
CA LYS A 643 -3.05 24.68 -16.05
C LYS A 643 -1.85 25.60 -16.08
N VAL A 644 -2.12 26.89 -16.01
CA VAL A 644 -1.14 27.93 -15.69
C VAL A 644 -1.54 28.60 -14.38
N ALA A 645 -0.59 28.83 -13.49
CA ALA A 645 -0.84 29.42 -12.18
C ALA A 645 0.31 30.35 -11.79
N MET A 646 0.04 31.25 -10.84
CA MET A 646 1.08 32.01 -10.15
C MET A 646 1.45 31.26 -8.87
N ILE A 647 2.62 30.65 -8.85
CA ILE A 647 3.14 29.91 -7.69
C ILE A 647 4.28 30.73 -7.10
N ASN A 648 4.14 31.21 -5.86
CA ASN A 648 5.09 32.12 -5.21
C ASN A 648 5.47 33.34 -6.07
N GLY A 649 4.50 33.92 -6.78
CA GLY A 649 4.72 35.08 -7.66
C GLY A 649 5.36 34.75 -9.02
N VAL A 650 5.65 33.48 -9.31
CA VAL A 650 6.20 33.04 -10.60
C VAL A 650 5.09 32.40 -11.43
N LYS A 651 4.95 32.83 -12.69
CA LYS A 651 4.05 32.19 -13.64
C LYS A 651 4.59 30.81 -13.99
N MET A 652 3.85 29.76 -13.71
CA MET A 652 4.25 28.38 -13.97
C MET A 652 3.18 27.59 -14.72
N TYR A 653 3.61 26.57 -15.46
CA TYR A 653 2.78 25.67 -16.24
C TYR A 653 2.84 24.27 -15.65
N ARG A 654 1.67 23.68 -15.38
CA ARG A 654 1.60 22.33 -14.84
C ARG A 654 1.90 21.32 -15.94
N VAL A 655 2.79 20.38 -15.69
CA VAL A 655 3.19 19.32 -16.64
C VAL A 655 2.89 17.91 -16.15
N ALA A 656 2.67 17.75 -14.84
CA ALA A 656 2.16 16.52 -14.25
C ALA A 656 1.40 16.80 -12.94
N THR A 657 0.95 15.74 -12.26
CA THR A 657 0.29 15.86 -10.96
C THR A 657 1.20 16.57 -9.96
N ASP A 658 0.81 17.78 -9.56
CA ASP A 658 1.57 18.63 -8.66
C ASP A 658 3.02 18.90 -9.14
N GLU A 659 3.26 18.95 -10.45
CA GLU A 659 4.56 19.33 -11.04
C GLU A 659 4.40 20.50 -12.02
N TRP A 660 5.15 21.57 -11.79
CA TRP A 660 5.05 22.86 -12.45
C TRP A 660 6.42 23.33 -12.93
N VAL A 661 6.50 23.86 -14.16
CA VAL A 661 7.72 24.45 -14.72
C VAL A 661 7.53 25.95 -14.92
N ALA A 662 8.58 26.74 -14.69
CA ALA A 662 8.52 28.19 -14.83
C ALA A 662 8.28 28.62 -16.28
N ALA A 663 7.53 29.71 -16.48
CA ALA A 663 7.29 30.27 -17.81
C ALA A 663 8.59 30.69 -18.52
N SER A 664 9.61 31.12 -17.77
CA SER A 664 10.95 31.47 -18.29
C SER A 664 11.72 30.28 -18.86
N ASP A 665 11.33 29.06 -18.49
CA ASP A 665 11.96 27.83 -18.94
C ASP A 665 11.30 27.25 -20.21
N ILE A 666 10.36 28.00 -20.80
CA ILE A 666 9.52 27.58 -21.93
C ILE A 666 9.66 28.55 -23.12
N GLN A 667 9.58 28.04 -24.36
CA GLN A 667 9.56 28.79 -25.63
C GLN A 667 8.38 28.41 -26.53
#